data_AF-A0A9N8DM03-F1
#
_entry.id   AF-A0A9N8DM03-F1
#
_cell.length_a   1.000
_cell.length_b   1.000
_cell.length_c   1.000
_cell.angle_alpha   90.00
_cell.angle_beta   90.00
_cell.angle_gamma   90.00
#
_symmetry.space_group_name_H-M   'P 1'
#
loop_
_entity.id
_entity.type
_entity.pdbx_description
1 polymer ?
#
loop_
_entity_poly.entity_id
_entity_poly.type
_entity_poly.pdbx_seq_one_letter_code
_entity_poly.pdbx_strand_id
1 'polypeptide(L)'
;MSPQSKQSNNITDKGEDSTKMVQQESLKDPERASKGNGIGGKSGKGTKKVDLEAGDFLDGDDDDTMVDSSDMLSEELKVLGEDDSKVMQAQQSDGIVLIIKANMAILLVAIVLLILGLAGFFDGSIPGDTVDGKEPNLSGSPTLGQIKERGTLRCVGNWAANAPISRFDDALCEVIAAAASVKVEFVNSAKEHLFSDLQQGKLDLITSATHRTMEREVFETSQQTKSGFSFSMPYLYGGLRVGGDPFFVDCAEDNFRNWNECSDLKVCVDATNADDMDVLAHHLPQSHIVPYDTEDLRHDILGRDCNVIVMSGFDSVEQLLLEYAVSKGHEDVKIGTRYFSKHPISIVTRSKDPVFSDFVNTVLQVLLAAEKRGITQEVADLFPYTELFGPEYRKMSTHALERLGNFQELFHHTMPMFSPRAGLNKINDGTTGLLYTPPLGDIEKERGAEVPLGPILQGVLDRGQLRCGVRPSRPGFCTTQVESTPDDTLASFSGMDVDYCRALAASLFQGDANAVAFVKLDGPAEGYQLLASSEIDVMAGAEWNLRDDVKEPTTNVGYAFTSPYFYAKVRRVGRQDNYCLVTRQEDHDWASFVSWAVSAMVHAESKGISQQTSGQMNEVFAFGEGFHRMFRDAVQAIGNYAEVYDRNMANIMPREGRNLLNANPETTAQHYILPGVLE
;
A
#
# COMPACT_ATOMS: atom_id res chain seq x y z
N MET A 1 16.94 -14.29 59.22
CA MET A 1 18.01 -14.98 59.97
C MET A 1 18.99 -15.62 58.98
N SER A 2 20.25 -15.79 59.38
CA SER A 2 21.27 -16.63 58.67
C SER A 2 21.27 -18.05 59.30
N PRO A 3 22.11 -19.04 58.89
CA PRO A 3 23.08 -19.16 57.77
C PRO A 3 22.64 -20.29 56.79
N GLN A 4 23.42 -21.13 56.07
CA GLN A 4 24.85 -21.44 55.80
C GLN A 4 24.90 -22.17 54.41
N SER A 5 25.93 -22.28 53.55
CA SER A 5 27.36 -22.71 53.65
C SER A 5 27.54 -24.18 54.10
N LYS A 6 28.42 -25.04 53.54
CA LYS A 6 29.51 -24.96 52.54
C LYS A 6 29.98 -26.38 52.19
N GLN A 7 30.64 -26.61 51.04
CA GLN A 7 32.00 -27.22 50.99
C GLN A 7 32.65 -27.21 49.59
N SER A 8 33.99 -27.20 49.59
CA SER A 8 34.90 -27.27 48.44
C SER A 8 35.58 -28.67 48.42
N ASN A 9 36.48 -29.09 47.50
CA ASN A 9 37.65 -28.37 46.99
C ASN A 9 38.42 -29.21 45.92
N ASN A 10 39.10 -28.55 44.94
CA ASN A 10 40.44 -28.92 44.39
C ASN A 10 40.65 -30.26 43.60
N ILE A 11 41.55 -30.43 42.60
CA ILE A 11 42.61 -29.64 41.90
C ILE A 11 42.66 -30.06 40.38
N THR A 12 43.51 -29.40 39.58
CA THR A 12 44.11 -29.76 38.26
C THR A 12 43.36 -29.31 36.99
N ASP A 13 44.03 -28.87 35.91
CA ASP A 13 45.40 -28.32 35.73
C ASP A 13 45.47 -27.61 34.36
N LYS A 14 46.36 -26.60 34.21
CA LYS A 14 46.98 -26.15 32.94
C LYS A 14 47.75 -24.83 33.09
N GLY A 15 48.92 -24.79 32.45
CA GLY A 15 49.55 -23.56 31.98
C GLY A 15 50.56 -23.88 30.89
N GLU A 16 50.59 -23.08 29.83
CA GLU A 16 51.75 -22.95 28.94
C GLU A 16 51.74 -21.54 28.31
N ASP A 17 52.92 -21.02 27.97
CA ASP A 17 53.19 -19.60 27.74
C ASP A 17 53.97 -19.39 26.44
N SER A 18 53.71 -18.29 25.74
CA SER A 18 54.79 -17.58 25.05
C SER A 18 54.42 -16.12 24.77
N THR A 19 55.26 -15.21 25.26
CA THR A 19 55.09 -13.75 25.17
C THR A 19 56.18 -13.13 24.29
N LYS A 20 55.83 -12.13 23.45
CA LYS A 20 56.72 -10.96 23.19
C LYS A 20 56.02 -9.77 22.50
N MET A 21 56.37 -8.58 22.99
CA MET A 21 56.05 -7.25 22.42
C MET A 21 57.17 -6.79 21.46
N VAL A 22 56.97 -5.68 20.73
CA VAL A 22 57.73 -4.41 20.96
C VAL A 22 57.37 -3.29 19.94
N GLN A 23 56.88 -2.18 20.49
CA GLN A 23 57.01 -0.74 20.12
C GLN A 23 56.56 -0.14 18.76
N GLN A 24 56.24 1.16 18.87
CA GLN A 24 55.94 2.15 17.84
C GLN A 24 57.23 2.84 17.34
N GLU A 25 57.18 3.52 16.18
CA GLU A 25 57.70 4.90 16.08
C GLU A 25 57.04 5.68 14.92
N SER A 26 57.51 6.89 14.57
CA SER A 26 56.67 7.94 13.96
C SER A 26 57.35 8.87 12.93
N LEU A 27 56.54 9.72 12.28
CA LEU A 27 56.88 11.05 11.70
C LEU A 27 57.80 11.15 10.47
N LYS A 28 57.26 11.53 9.28
CA LYS A 28 57.42 12.87 8.64
C LYS A 28 57.03 12.96 7.14
N ASP A 29 56.60 14.16 6.74
CA ASP A 29 56.51 14.65 5.35
C ASP A 29 57.90 14.88 4.70
N PRO A 30 57.94 15.17 3.38
CA PRO A 30 58.31 16.55 3.02
C PRO A 30 57.56 17.15 1.81
N GLU A 31 57.47 18.49 1.80
CA GLU A 31 57.04 19.27 0.63
C GLU A 31 58.07 19.24 -0.52
N ARG A 32 57.61 19.42 -1.77
CA ARG A 32 58.07 20.56 -2.58
C ARG A 32 57.17 20.90 -3.78
N ALA A 33 57.01 22.20 -4.03
CA ALA A 33 56.24 22.74 -5.16
C ALA A 33 57.13 23.17 -6.34
N SER A 34 56.54 23.36 -7.53
CA SER A 34 56.58 24.67 -8.21
C SER A 34 55.69 24.73 -9.46
N LYS A 35 54.97 25.87 -9.63
CA LYS A 35 54.63 26.59 -10.90
C LYS A 35 53.92 25.80 -12.04
N GLY A 36 52.90 26.32 -12.71
CA GLY A 36 52.25 27.64 -12.64
C GLY A 36 52.53 28.52 -13.86
N ASN A 37 51.63 28.46 -14.85
CA ASN A 37 51.26 29.55 -15.75
C ASN A 37 50.00 29.15 -16.53
N GLY A 38 49.20 30.13 -16.96
CA GLY A 38 48.13 29.95 -17.95
C GLY A 38 48.16 31.07 -18.98
N ILE A 39 47.27 31.01 -19.99
CA ILE A 39 46.66 32.12 -20.77
C ILE A 39 45.93 31.49 -21.97
N GLY A 40 44.69 31.93 -22.21
CA GLY A 40 43.75 31.30 -23.15
C GLY A 40 43.97 31.52 -24.65
N GLY A 41 42.95 31.14 -25.46
CA GLY A 41 42.94 31.46 -26.89
C GLY A 41 42.02 30.63 -27.77
N LYS A 42 40.77 31.08 -27.93
CA LYS A 42 39.91 31.02 -29.14
C LYS A 42 40.17 29.96 -30.24
N SER A 43 39.10 29.21 -30.56
CA SER A 43 38.48 29.07 -31.91
C SER A 43 39.39 28.88 -33.15
N GLY A 44 39.26 27.72 -33.81
CA GLY A 44 39.79 27.50 -35.17
C GLY A 44 39.19 26.29 -35.90
N LYS A 45 38.52 26.52 -37.04
CA LYS A 45 38.12 25.46 -38.00
C LYS A 45 39.35 25.01 -38.81
N GLY A 46 39.42 23.76 -39.27
CA GLY A 46 40.46 23.35 -40.24
C GLY A 46 40.39 21.89 -40.69
N THR A 47 39.68 21.62 -41.78
CA THR A 47 39.53 20.27 -42.36
C THR A 47 40.67 19.86 -43.31
N LYS A 48 40.83 18.53 -43.44
CA LYS A 48 41.38 17.70 -44.54
C LYS A 48 42.62 16.91 -44.14
N LYS A 49 42.91 15.74 -44.71
CA LYS A 49 42.26 14.62 -45.47
C LYS A 49 43.47 13.77 -45.93
N VAL A 50 43.25 12.77 -46.79
CA VAL A 50 44.27 11.89 -47.40
C VAL A 50 44.70 10.72 -46.52
N ASP A 51 44.63 9.47 -46.96
CA ASP A 51 43.68 8.69 -47.80
C ASP A 51 44.18 7.23 -47.73
N LEU A 52 43.33 6.22 -47.96
CA LEU A 52 43.66 4.99 -48.71
C LEU A 52 42.41 4.11 -48.95
N GLU A 53 42.36 3.47 -50.11
CA GLU A 53 41.32 2.57 -50.62
C GLU A 53 41.68 1.10 -50.26
N ALA A 54 40.90 0.03 -50.47
CA ALA A 54 39.60 -0.23 -51.11
C ALA A 54 38.93 -1.44 -50.37
N GLY A 55 37.76 -2.00 -50.69
CA GLY A 55 36.80 -1.80 -51.79
C GLY A 55 35.67 -2.85 -51.71
N ASP A 56 34.68 -2.76 -52.62
CA ASP A 56 33.49 -3.63 -52.83
C ASP A 56 32.47 -3.68 -51.65
N PHE A 57 31.22 -3.16 -51.75
CA PHE A 57 30.06 -3.46 -52.63
C PHE A 57 29.35 -4.80 -52.27
N LEU A 58 28.01 -4.93 -52.21
CA LEU A 58 26.80 -4.06 -52.21
C LEU A 58 25.62 -4.97 -51.71
N ASP A 59 24.37 -4.60 -51.38
CA ASP A 59 23.51 -3.39 -51.40
C ASP A 59 22.73 -3.34 -50.04
N GLY A 60 21.94 -2.32 -49.63
CA GLY A 60 21.71 -0.96 -50.14
C GLY A 60 20.59 -0.22 -49.36
N ASP A 61 20.91 1.01 -48.93
CA ASP A 61 20.14 2.29 -48.91
C ASP A 61 18.58 2.20 -48.91
N ASP A 62 17.87 2.67 -47.87
CA ASP A 62 17.50 4.08 -47.54
C ASP A 62 16.38 4.70 -48.42
N ASP A 63 15.34 5.26 -47.79
CA ASP A 63 14.98 6.69 -47.91
C ASP A 63 13.98 7.10 -46.77
N ASP A 64 13.65 8.40 -46.69
CA ASP A 64 13.33 9.11 -45.44
C ASP A 64 11.91 9.74 -45.36
N THR A 65 11.54 10.18 -44.15
CA THR A 65 10.51 11.20 -43.78
C THR A 65 8.98 10.96 -43.96
N MET A 66 8.29 11.19 -42.83
CA MET A 66 7.01 11.91 -42.58
C MET A 66 6.03 12.24 -43.74
N VAL A 67 4.71 12.10 -43.49
CA VAL A 67 3.79 13.24 -43.18
C VAL A 67 2.33 12.78 -42.93
N ASP A 68 1.69 13.42 -41.94
CA ASP A 68 0.26 13.50 -41.59
C ASP A 68 -0.64 12.27 -41.36
N SER A 69 -1.80 12.52 -40.75
CA SER A 69 -2.84 11.53 -40.45
C SER A 69 -4.24 12.14 -40.51
N SER A 70 -4.84 12.16 -41.69
CA SER A 70 -6.27 12.41 -41.89
C SER A 70 -6.89 11.36 -42.84
N ASP A 71 -8.22 11.28 -42.80
CA ASP A 71 -9.09 10.69 -43.84
C ASP A 71 -8.98 9.17 -44.11
N MET A 72 -9.63 8.38 -43.25
CA MET A 72 -10.30 7.13 -43.67
C MET A 72 -11.73 7.05 -43.11
N LEU A 73 -12.64 7.82 -43.71
CA LEU A 73 -14.09 7.74 -43.45
C LEU A 73 -14.93 7.84 -44.74
N SER A 74 -14.83 6.82 -45.60
CA SER A 74 -15.83 6.54 -46.63
C SER A 74 -15.66 5.14 -47.24
N GLU A 75 -16.70 4.31 -47.23
CA GLU A 75 -17.58 4.20 -48.39
C GLU A 75 -18.95 3.62 -47.98
N GLU A 76 -19.99 4.00 -48.71
CA GLU A 76 -21.39 3.73 -48.35
C GLU A 76 -21.93 2.45 -49.01
N LEU A 77 -22.85 1.74 -48.35
CA LEU A 77 -23.49 0.55 -48.90
C LEU A 77 -25.02 0.71 -48.95
N LYS A 78 -25.52 1.24 -50.07
CA LYS A 78 -26.96 1.37 -50.39
C LYS A 78 -27.26 1.24 -51.89
N VAL A 79 -27.80 0.09 -52.29
CA VAL A 79 -28.70 -0.05 -53.45
C VAL A 79 -29.83 -1.00 -53.05
N LEU A 80 -31.06 -0.74 -53.52
CA LEU A 80 -32.29 -1.48 -53.20
C LEU A 80 -32.71 -2.39 -54.37
N GLY A 81 -33.53 -3.41 -54.08
CA GLY A 81 -34.20 -4.22 -55.11
C GLY A 81 -35.07 -5.34 -54.54
N GLU A 82 -36.36 -5.34 -54.89
CA GLU A 82 -37.36 -6.39 -54.62
C GLU A 82 -37.22 -7.53 -55.69
N ASP A 83 -37.95 -8.68 -55.71
CA ASP A 83 -39.31 -8.91 -55.23
C ASP A 83 -39.76 -10.41 -55.07
N ASP A 84 -40.79 -10.57 -54.25
CA ASP A 84 -41.90 -11.54 -54.05
C ASP A 84 -41.88 -13.11 -54.11
N SER A 85 -42.57 -13.66 -53.08
CA SER A 85 -43.58 -14.75 -53.08
C SER A 85 -43.24 -16.26 -52.97
N LYS A 86 -43.68 -16.85 -51.82
CA LYS A 86 -44.61 -18.01 -51.65
C LYS A 86 -44.37 -18.73 -50.30
N VAL A 87 -45.03 -18.33 -49.21
CA VAL A 87 -46.39 -18.75 -48.78
C VAL A 87 -46.52 -20.23 -48.40
N MET A 88 -46.65 -20.49 -47.09
CA MET A 88 -47.52 -21.54 -46.55
C MET A 88 -48.35 -20.99 -45.38
N GLN A 89 -49.62 -21.40 -45.38
CA GLN A 89 -50.65 -21.18 -44.34
C GLN A 89 -50.82 -22.46 -43.50
N ALA A 90 -51.45 -22.51 -42.32
CA ALA A 90 -51.84 -21.50 -41.32
C ALA A 90 -52.43 -22.24 -40.08
N GLN A 91 -53.09 -21.48 -39.19
CA GLN A 91 -54.06 -21.88 -38.16
C GLN A 91 -53.54 -22.36 -36.78
N GLN A 92 -54.47 -22.25 -35.84
CA GLN A 92 -54.31 -21.98 -34.41
C GLN A 92 -55.63 -22.36 -33.72
N SER A 93 -55.57 -22.98 -32.54
CA SER A 93 -56.73 -23.12 -31.66
C SER A 93 -56.31 -23.35 -30.19
N ASP A 94 -56.63 -22.35 -29.37
CA ASP A 94 -57.39 -22.39 -28.11
C ASP A 94 -57.08 -23.48 -27.05
N GLY A 95 -57.06 -23.16 -25.75
CA GLY A 95 -57.60 -21.96 -25.09
C GLY A 95 -58.54 -22.27 -23.91
N ILE A 96 -58.71 -23.54 -23.53
CA ILE A 96 -59.69 -23.99 -22.51
C ILE A 96 -59.08 -24.70 -21.28
N VAL A 97 -57.85 -25.23 -21.38
CA VAL A 97 -57.27 -26.12 -20.33
C VAL A 97 -56.77 -25.35 -19.08
N LEU A 98 -56.55 -24.04 -19.17
CA LEU A 98 -55.85 -23.26 -18.13
C LEU A 98 -56.68 -23.05 -16.85
N ILE A 99 -58.00 -22.94 -16.96
CA ILE A 99 -58.89 -22.56 -15.84
C ILE A 99 -59.13 -23.73 -14.86
N ILE A 100 -59.15 -24.98 -15.36
CA ILE A 100 -59.50 -26.16 -14.53
C ILE A 100 -58.32 -26.59 -13.63
N LYS A 101 -57.07 -26.30 -14.01
CA LYS A 101 -55.89 -26.66 -13.19
C LYS A 101 -55.67 -25.73 -11.99
N ALA A 102 -56.11 -24.46 -12.05
CA ALA A 102 -55.89 -23.49 -10.98
C ALA A 102 -56.63 -23.86 -9.67
N ASN A 103 -57.89 -24.32 -9.77
CA ASN A 103 -58.73 -24.58 -8.60
C ASN A 103 -58.41 -25.88 -7.84
N MET A 104 -57.57 -26.77 -8.39
CA MET A 104 -57.12 -27.99 -7.70
C MET A 104 -55.91 -27.75 -6.78
N ALA A 105 -55.05 -26.76 -7.07
CA ALA A 105 -53.86 -26.47 -6.27
C ALA A 105 -54.20 -25.82 -4.92
N ILE A 106 -55.14 -24.87 -4.94
CA ILE A 106 -55.56 -24.09 -3.75
C ILE A 106 -56.13 -25.01 -2.65
N LEU A 107 -56.84 -26.07 -3.04
CA LEU A 107 -57.44 -27.04 -2.11
C LEU A 107 -56.41 -27.92 -1.39
N LEU A 108 -55.25 -28.19 -2.02
CA LEU A 108 -54.16 -28.98 -1.42
C LEU A 108 -53.34 -28.17 -0.41
N VAL A 109 -53.06 -26.90 -0.69
CA VAL A 109 -52.29 -26.02 0.21
C VAL A 109 -53.03 -25.82 1.55
N ALA A 110 -54.35 -25.64 1.50
CA ALA A 110 -55.19 -25.48 2.69
C ALA A 110 -55.19 -26.71 3.63
N ILE A 111 -54.95 -27.92 3.11
CA ILE A 111 -54.93 -29.16 3.90
C ILE A 111 -53.57 -29.37 4.58
N VAL A 112 -52.45 -29.01 3.93
CA VAL A 112 -51.11 -29.13 4.53
C VAL A 112 -50.90 -28.12 5.66
N LEU A 113 -51.41 -26.90 5.51
CA LEU A 113 -51.39 -25.88 6.57
C LEU A 113 -52.19 -26.27 7.82
N LEU A 114 -53.09 -27.26 7.72
CA LEU A 114 -53.85 -27.83 8.84
C LEU A 114 -53.10 -28.94 9.60
N ILE A 115 -51.95 -29.40 9.08
CA ILE A 115 -51.14 -30.49 9.67
C ILE A 115 -49.95 -29.95 10.48
N LEU A 116 -49.48 -28.74 10.18
CA LEU A 116 -48.32 -28.10 10.85
C LEU A 116 -48.71 -27.31 12.11
N GLY A 117 -49.50 -27.91 13.00
CA GLY A 117 -50.01 -27.23 14.19
C GLY A 117 -50.20 -28.09 15.42
N LEU A 118 -49.10 -28.43 16.13
CA LEU A 118 -48.99 -28.55 17.61
C LEU A 118 -47.64 -29.15 18.05
N ALA A 119 -46.79 -28.34 18.71
CA ALA A 119 -45.57 -28.69 19.47
C ALA A 119 -44.42 -29.43 18.71
N GLY A 120 -43.14 -29.32 19.10
CA GLY A 120 -42.52 -28.48 20.13
C GLY A 120 -41.22 -29.11 20.65
N PHE A 121 -40.20 -28.29 20.95
CA PHE A 121 -38.85 -28.66 21.44
C PHE A 121 -37.95 -29.48 20.48
N PHE A 122 -36.96 -28.81 19.89
CA PHE A 122 -35.57 -28.91 20.35
C PHE A 122 -34.84 -27.58 20.09
N ASP A 123 -33.77 -27.32 20.84
CA ASP A 123 -33.03 -26.03 20.83
C ASP A 123 -31.70 -26.15 20.06
N GLY A 124 -31.20 -25.03 19.53
CA GLY A 124 -30.00 -24.96 18.69
C GLY A 124 -30.11 -23.88 17.61
N SER A 125 -29.80 -22.64 17.96
CA SER A 125 -29.94 -21.49 17.07
C SER A 125 -28.71 -21.26 16.18
N ILE A 126 -28.94 -21.21 14.86
CA ILE A 126 -28.06 -20.53 13.89
C ILE A 126 -28.96 -19.60 13.06
N PRO A 127 -28.74 -18.26 13.05
CA PRO A 127 -29.50 -17.36 12.20
C PRO A 127 -28.97 -17.46 10.76
N GLY A 128 -29.84 -17.83 9.83
CA GLY A 128 -29.64 -17.61 8.39
C GLY A 128 -30.70 -16.64 7.90
N ASP A 129 -30.29 -15.52 7.30
CA ASP A 129 -31.22 -14.48 6.85
C ASP A 129 -32.12 -14.97 5.70
N THR A 130 -33.42 -14.68 5.82
CA THR A 130 -34.40 -14.97 4.77
C THR A 130 -34.40 -13.86 3.73
N VAL A 131 -34.01 -14.18 2.50
CA VAL A 131 -34.01 -13.25 1.36
C VAL A 131 -35.44 -12.89 0.96
N ASP A 132 -35.82 -11.63 1.18
CA ASP A 132 -37.05 -11.04 0.64
C ASP A 132 -36.85 -10.61 -0.82
N GLY A 133 -37.87 -10.80 -1.66
CA GLY A 133 -37.77 -10.73 -3.12
C GLY A 133 -37.73 -9.32 -3.75
N LYS A 134 -36.74 -8.50 -3.40
CA LYS A 134 -36.25 -7.41 -4.28
C LYS A 134 -35.14 -7.96 -5.20
N GLU A 135 -34.94 -7.37 -6.37
CA GLU A 135 -33.83 -7.73 -7.29
C GLU A 135 -32.46 -7.39 -6.65
N PRO A 136 -31.56 -8.38 -6.42
CA PRO A 136 -30.25 -8.12 -5.85
C PRO A 136 -29.19 -8.11 -6.97
N ASN A 137 -28.97 -6.96 -7.60
CA ASN A 137 -27.84 -6.78 -8.51
C ASN A 137 -27.27 -5.35 -8.46
N LEU A 138 -26.33 -5.16 -7.52
CA LEU A 138 -25.50 -3.97 -7.27
C LEU A 138 -24.07 -4.48 -7.02
N SER A 139 -23.53 -5.23 -7.99
CA SER A 139 -22.88 -6.52 -7.69
C SER A 139 -21.67 -6.47 -6.73
N GLY A 140 -21.88 -6.91 -5.49
CA GLY A 140 -20.82 -7.31 -4.56
C GLY A 140 -20.75 -6.51 -3.25
N SER A 141 -21.03 -5.21 -3.27
CA SER A 141 -20.82 -4.34 -2.09
C SER A 141 -22.12 -3.98 -1.36
N PRO A 142 -22.27 -4.35 -0.07
CA PRO A 142 -23.38 -3.87 0.75
C PRO A 142 -23.34 -2.35 0.99
N THR A 143 -22.16 -1.72 1.11
CA THR A 143 -22.03 -0.27 1.34
C THR A 143 -22.43 0.52 0.10
N LEU A 144 -21.99 0.12 -1.11
CA LEU A 144 -22.43 0.78 -2.35
C LEU A 144 -23.95 0.73 -2.50
N GLY A 145 -24.59 -0.41 -2.18
CA GLY A 145 -26.05 -0.51 -2.17
C GLY A 145 -26.72 0.43 -1.16
N GLN A 146 -26.20 0.48 0.07
CA GLN A 146 -26.75 1.34 1.14
C GLN A 146 -26.62 2.83 0.82
N ILE A 147 -25.47 3.31 0.35
CA ILE A 147 -25.30 4.72 -0.03
C ILE A 147 -26.21 5.08 -1.22
N LYS A 148 -26.47 4.12 -2.13
CA LYS A 148 -27.35 4.33 -3.28
C LYS A 148 -28.83 4.39 -2.92
N GLU A 149 -29.32 3.52 -2.04
CA GLU A 149 -30.71 3.58 -1.52
C GLU A 149 -30.94 4.85 -0.67
N ARG A 150 -29.93 5.25 0.10
CA ARG A 150 -29.97 6.46 0.96
C ARG A 150 -29.76 7.77 0.18
N GLY A 151 -29.09 7.73 -0.97
CA GLY A 151 -28.73 8.88 -1.79
C GLY A 151 -27.59 9.75 -1.24
N THR A 152 -26.90 9.28 -0.18
CA THR A 152 -25.78 9.98 0.46
C THR A 152 -24.62 9.03 0.76
N LEU A 153 -23.38 9.53 0.70
CA LEU A 153 -22.16 8.96 1.27
C LEU A 153 -21.83 9.70 2.58
N ARG A 154 -21.56 8.97 3.66
CA ARG A 154 -21.28 9.51 4.99
C ARG A 154 -19.81 9.47 5.31
N CYS A 155 -19.27 10.66 5.54
CA CYS A 155 -17.90 10.88 6.00
C CYS A 155 -17.94 11.67 7.30
N VAL A 156 -16.89 11.56 8.11
CA VAL A 156 -16.61 12.58 9.13
C VAL A 156 -16.30 13.92 8.42
N GLY A 157 -16.54 15.04 9.08
CA GLY A 157 -16.15 16.34 8.54
C GLY A 157 -16.17 17.47 9.57
N ASN A 158 -15.67 18.64 9.16
CA ASN A 158 -15.81 19.91 9.87
C ASN A 158 -15.20 20.00 11.29
N TRP A 159 -14.17 19.20 11.61
CA TRP A 159 -13.42 19.36 12.88
C TRP A 159 -12.51 20.59 12.90
N ALA A 160 -11.94 20.94 11.76
CA ALA A 160 -11.09 22.12 11.60
C ALA A 160 -11.31 22.72 10.20
N ALA A 161 -12.48 23.34 9.98
CA ALA A 161 -12.92 23.87 8.68
C ALA A 161 -11.88 24.72 7.91
N ASN A 162 -10.99 25.39 8.64
CA ASN A 162 -9.95 26.26 8.08
C ASN A 162 -8.62 25.54 7.82
N ALA A 163 -8.39 24.35 8.37
CA ALA A 163 -7.15 23.59 8.18
C ALA A 163 -7.01 23.12 6.71
N PRO A 164 -5.80 23.15 6.12
CA PRO A 164 -5.55 22.63 4.77
C PRO A 164 -5.97 21.18 4.59
N ILE A 165 -5.49 20.30 5.47
CA ILE A 165 -5.72 18.85 5.38
C ILE A 165 -7.20 18.50 5.51
N SER A 166 -7.94 19.12 6.44
CA SER A 166 -9.39 18.89 6.56
C SER A 166 -10.17 19.32 5.32
N ARG A 167 -9.74 20.40 4.63
CA ARG A 167 -10.34 20.81 3.35
C ARG A 167 -10.02 19.85 2.21
N PHE A 168 -8.84 19.22 2.23
CA PHE A 168 -8.48 18.15 1.27
C PHE A 168 -9.30 16.88 1.55
N ASP A 169 -9.49 16.53 2.82
CA ASP A 169 -10.24 15.35 3.26
C ASP A 169 -11.75 15.45 2.96
N ASP A 170 -12.37 16.58 3.32
CA ASP A 170 -13.78 16.87 3.00
C ASP A 170 -14.01 16.81 1.46
N ALA A 171 -13.06 17.35 0.68
CA ALA A 171 -13.08 17.32 -0.78
C ALA A 171 -12.89 15.92 -1.39
N LEU A 172 -12.03 15.07 -0.82
CA LEU A 172 -11.92 13.66 -1.23
C LEU A 172 -13.25 12.92 -1.04
N CYS A 173 -13.93 13.14 0.09
CA CYS A 173 -15.25 12.56 0.31
C CYS A 173 -16.26 13.01 -0.75
N GLU A 174 -16.28 14.29 -1.14
CA GLU A 174 -17.14 14.79 -2.22
C GLU A 174 -16.85 14.11 -3.57
N VAL A 175 -15.59 13.88 -3.90
CA VAL A 175 -15.18 13.22 -5.16
C VAL A 175 -15.64 11.75 -5.17
N ILE A 176 -15.52 11.04 -4.05
CA ILE A 176 -16.01 9.65 -3.92
C ILE A 176 -17.55 9.59 -3.96
N ALA A 177 -18.23 10.56 -3.34
CA ALA A 177 -19.70 10.69 -3.45
C ALA A 177 -20.14 10.93 -4.90
N ALA A 178 -19.44 11.80 -5.63
CA ALA A 178 -19.69 12.07 -7.04
C ALA A 178 -19.45 10.82 -7.90
N ALA A 179 -18.35 10.09 -7.68
CA ALA A 179 -18.07 8.82 -8.35
C ALA A 179 -19.21 7.80 -8.15
N ALA A 180 -19.67 7.61 -6.91
CA ALA A 180 -20.81 6.75 -6.57
C ALA A 180 -22.16 7.33 -7.06
N SER A 181 -22.16 8.57 -7.57
CA SER A 181 -23.32 9.33 -8.03
C SER A 181 -24.40 9.43 -6.93
N VAL A 182 -23.96 9.93 -5.77
CA VAL A 182 -24.72 10.26 -4.55
C VAL A 182 -24.24 11.62 -4.00
N LYS A 183 -24.87 12.15 -2.95
CA LYS A 183 -24.41 13.38 -2.28
C LYS A 183 -23.47 13.08 -1.11
N VAL A 184 -22.69 14.04 -0.66
CA VAL A 184 -22.01 13.94 0.65
C VAL A 184 -22.98 14.25 1.80
N GLU A 185 -22.83 13.54 2.91
CA GLU A 185 -23.45 13.80 4.22
C GLU A 185 -22.33 13.82 5.27
N PHE A 186 -21.90 15.02 5.67
CA PHE A 186 -20.89 15.16 6.73
C PHE A 186 -21.51 14.90 8.10
N VAL A 187 -21.00 13.89 8.80
CA VAL A 187 -21.52 13.40 10.08
C VAL A 187 -20.57 13.78 11.21
N ASN A 188 -21.12 14.34 12.29
CA ASN A 188 -20.31 14.65 13.47
C ASN A 188 -19.90 13.37 14.22
N SER A 189 -18.59 13.11 14.25
CA SER A 189 -17.91 12.07 15.02
C SER A 189 -16.93 12.72 15.99
N ALA A 190 -16.49 12.00 17.02
CA ALA A 190 -15.39 12.42 17.89
C ALA A 190 -14.11 11.68 17.46
N LYS A 191 -12.91 12.25 17.68
CA LYS A 191 -11.64 11.63 17.25
C LYS A 191 -11.48 10.23 17.84
N GLU A 192 -11.80 10.12 19.12
CA GLU A 192 -11.84 8.90 19.95
C GLU A 192 -12.93 7.89 19.56
N HIS A 193 -13.85 8.23 18.64
CA HIS A 193 -14.98 7.40 18.23
C HIS A 193 -15.03 7.09 16.72
N LEU A 194 -14.08 7.57 15.91
CA LEU A 194 -14.04 7.36 14.45
C LEU A 194 -14.25 5.90 14.03
N PHE A 195 -13.38 5.01 14.51
CA PHE A 195 -13.36 3.61 14.12
C PHE A 195 -14.61 2.89 14.61
N SER A 196 -15.12 3.23 15.79
CA SER A 196 -16.40 2.72 16.29
C SER A 196 -17.61 3.22 15.49
N ASP A 197 -17.63 4.48 15.06
CA ASP A 197 -18.69 5.05 14.23
C ASP A 197 -18.70 4.46 12.81
N LEU A 198 -17.51 4.21 12.23
CA LEU A 198 -17.35 3.50 10.97
C LEU A 198 -17.83 2.04 11.06
N GLN A 199 -17.44 1.33 12.13
CA GLN A 199 -17.82 -0.06 12.36
C GLN A 199 -19.32 -0.22 12.65
N GLN A 200 -19.95 0.78 13.27
CA GLN A 200 -21.40 0.82 13.53
C GLN A 200 -22.24 1.34 12.34
N GLY A 201 -21.62 1.71 11.21
CA GLY A 201 -22.33 2.22 10.03
C GLY A 201 -22.89 3.65 10.18
N LYS A 202 -22.43 4.41 11.17
CA LYS A 202 -22.69 5.85 11.29
C LYS A 202 -21.86 6.65 10.26
N LEU A 203 -20.65 6.16 9.95
CA LEU A 203 -19.86 6.57 8.78
C LEU A 203 -19.84 5.43 7.75
N ASP A 204 -19.66 5.73 6.47
CA ASP A 204 -19.35 4.72 5.45
C ASP A 204 -17.84 4.60 5.23
N LEU A 205 -17.12 5.72 5.30
CA LEU A 205 -15.66 5.81 5.24
C LEU A 205 -15.12 6.91 6.16
N ILE A 206 -13.81 6.92 6.39
CA ILE A 206 -13.09 7.97 7.12
C ILE A 206 -12.10 8.67 6.20
N THR A 207 -12.31 9.97 5.99
CA THR A 207 -11.36 10.96 5.45
C THR A 207 -11.09 11.98 6.56
N SER A 208 -10.01 11.79 7.33
CA SER A 208 -9.60 12.72 8.40
C SER A 208 -8.13 12.50 8.81
N ALA A 209 -7.20 12.79 7.89
CA ALA A 209 -5.75 12.68 8.06
C ALA A 209 -5.26 11.33 8.64
N THR A 210 -6.01 10.24 8.45
CA THR A 210 -5.82 9.02 9.23
C THR A 210 -4.58 8.23 8.79
N HIS A 211 -3.62 8.08 9.70
CA HIS A 211 -2.40 7.31 9.46
C HIS A 211 -2.71 5.80 9.31
N ARG A 212 -2.24 5.20 8.22
CA ARG A 212 -2.23 3.75 7.97
C ARG A 212 -1.15 3.06 8.82
N THR A 213 -1.53 2.12 9.66
CA THR A 213 -0.64 1.34 10.54
C THR A 213 -0.98 -0.14 10.51
N MET A 214 -0.03 -1.02 10.86
CA MET A 214 -0.31 -2.46 11.03
C MET A 214 -1.38 -2.71 12.08
N GLU A 215 -1.29 -2.04 13.24
CA GLU A 215 -2.27 -2.13 14.32
C GLU A 215 -3.69 -1.87 13.83
N ARG A 216 -3.95 -0.76 13.13
CA ARG A 216 -5.30 -0.44 12.63
C ARG A 216 -5.76 -1.34 11.48
N GLU A 217 -4.84 -1.86 10.66
CA GLU A 217 -5.17 -2.82 9.61
C GLU A 217 -5.55 -4.18 10.18
N VAL A 218 -4.80 -4.70 11.15
CA VAL A 218 -4.98 -6.06 11.68
C VAL A 218 -6.02 -6.09 12.80
N PHE A 219 -5.90 -5.22 13.78
CA PHE A 219 -6.68 -5.24 15.02
C PHE A 219 -6.60 -3.89 15.74
N GLU A 220 -7.48 -2.94 15.40
CA GLU A 220 -7.50 -1.63 16.05
C GLU A 220 -7.87 -1.80 17.54
N THR A 221 -7.06 -1.21 18.41
CA THR A 221 -6.97 -1.60 19.83
C THR A 221 -7.84 -0.80 20.79
N SER A 222 -8.59 0.20 20.31
CA SER A 222 -9.57 0.91 21.14
C SER A 222 -10.61 -0.06 21.74
N GLN A 223 -11.10 0.26 22.92
CA GLN A 223 -11.97 -0.63 23.71
C GLN A 223 -13.35 -0.92 23.06
N GLN A 224 -13.63 -0.34 21.88
CA GLN A 224 -14.96 -0.21 21.28
C GLN A 224 -15.09 -0.92 19.92
N THR A 225 -13.98 -1.33 19.31
CA THR A 225 -13.93 -1.90 17.93
C THR A 225 -13.43 -3.34 17.91
N LYS A 226 -12.21 -3.59 18.41
CA LYS A 226 -11.51 -4.89 18.38
C LYS A 226 -11.54 -5.55 16.99
N SER A 227 -11.18 -4.79 15.95
CA SER A 227 -11.27 -5.24 14.56
C SER A 227 -10.27 -4.53 13.65
N GLY A 228 -9.70 -5.25 12.69
CA GLY A 228 -8.95 -4.67 11.57
C GLY A 228 -9.83 -3.93 10.56
N PHE A 229 -9.31 -2.87 9.98
CA PHE A 229 -9.97 -2.04 8.95
C PHE A 229 -9.22 -2.09 7.61
N SER A 230 -9.94 -1.79 6.52
CA SER A 230 -9.33 -1.61 5.20
C SER A 230 -8.83 -0.18 5.04
N PHE A 231 -7.66 -0.03 4.42
CA PHE A 231 -7.05 1.27 4.12
C PHE A 231 -6.78 1.38 2.62
N SER A 232 -7.12 2.51 2.02
CA SER A 232 -6.73 2.81 0.64
C SER A 232 -5.21 2.85 0.47
N MET A 233 -4.72 2.82 -0.77
CA MET A 233 -3.37 3.34 -1.04
C MET A 233 -3.27 4.77 -0.47
N PRO A 234 -2.15 5.15 0.20
CA PRO A 234 -2.05 6.46 0.82
C PRO A 234 -2.19 7.59 -0.20
N TYR A 235 -3.11 8.52 0.08
CA TYR A 235 -3.34 9.70 -0.74
C TYR A 235 -2.39 10.84 -0.39
N LEU A 236 -1.80 10.85 0.80
CA LEU A 236 -0.72 11.77 1.16
C LEU A 236 0.35 11.05 2.01
N TYR A 237 1.61 11.49 1.85
CA TYR A 237 2.79 10.94 2.51
C TYR A 237 3.53 12.03 3.28
N GLY A 238 3.32 12.03 4.59
CA GLY A 238 3.88 12.99 5.54
C GLY A 238 4.78 12.31 6.57
N GLY A 239 5.04 13.07 7.63
CA GLY A 239 5.79 12.67 8.81
C GLY A 239 6.08 13.90 9.66
N LEU A 240 6.55 13.68 10.89
CA LEU A 240 7.01 14.78 11.74
C LEU A 240 8.24 15.46 11.14
N ARG A 241 8.19 16.78 10.99
CA ARG A 241 9.35 17.63 10.64
C ARG A 241 9.64 18.60 11.77
N VAL A 242 10.90 19.03 11.83
CA VAL A 242 11.35 20.18 12.63
C VAL A 242 11.29 21.47 11.80
N GLY A 243 11.19 22.61 12.46
CA GLY A 243 11.48 23.91 11.88
C GLY A 243 11.70 24.97 12.94
N GLY A 244 12.28 26.12 12.58
CA GLY A 244 12.65 27.18 13.52
C GLY A 244 14.04 27.74 13.19
N ASP A 245 14.86 27.95 14.22
CA ASP A 245 16.23 28.47 14.06
C ASP A 245 17.11 27.52 13.20
N PRO A 246 17.84 28.02 12.19
CA PRO A 246 18.63 27.20 11.29
C PRO A 246 19.68 26.30 11.96
N PHE A 247 20.37 26.78 12.99
CA PHE A 247 21.40 26.01 13.70
C PHE A 247 20.77 24.90 14.53
N PHE A 248 19.67 25.20 15.25
CA PHE A 248 18.98 24.20 16.05
C PHE A 248 18.18 23.18 15.21
N VAL A 249 17.77 23.55 13.99
CA VAL A 249 17.25 22.59 12.99
C VAL A 249 18.36 21.66 12.50
N ASP A 250 19.56 22.16 12.16
CA ASP A 250 20.69 21.30 11.77
C ASP A 250 21.12 20.33 12.89
N CYS A 251 21.06 20.77 14.15
CA CYS A 251 21.21 19.91 15.32
C CYS A 251 20.23 18.73 15.36
N ALA A 252 18.99 18.92 14.90
CA ALA A 252 17.97 17.88 14.89
C ALA A 252 18.10 16.92 13.70
N GLU A 253 18.41 17.43 12.52
CA GLU A 253 18.56 16.62 11.29
C GLU A 253 19.61 15.50 11.48
N ASP A 254 20.78 15.81 12.07
CA ASP A 254 21.84 14.82 12.39
C ASP A 254 21.56 14.01 13.67
N ASN A 255 20.33 13.50 13.83
CA ASN A 255 19.94 12.58 14.90
C ASN A 255 20.26 13.09 16.32
N PHE A 256 20.27 14.40 16.54
CA PHE A 256 20.60 15.01 17.84
C PHE A 256 22.01 14.65 18.37
N ARG A 257 22.93 14.20 17.49
CA ARG A 257 24.24 13.63 17.87
C ARG A 257 25.21 14.63 18.51
N ASN A 258 25.20 15.88 18.07
CA ASN A 258 26.24 16.86 18.37
C ASN A 258 25.97 17.60 19.70
N TRP A 259 25.70 16.82 20.75
CA TRP A 259 25.11 17.28 22.02
C TRP A 259 25.83 18.44 22.73
N ASN A 260 27.16 18.53 22.57
CA ASN A 260 27.96 19.59 23.18
C ASN A 260 27.74 20.98 22.54
N GLU A 261 27.26 21.00 21.28
CA GLU A 261 26.96 22.22 20.52
C GLU A 261 25.45 22.47 20.50
N CYS A 262 24.65 21.39 20.58
CA CYS A 262 23.20 21.40 20.59
C CYS A 262 22.57 21.46 22.00
N SER A 263 23.34 21.78 23.05
CA SER A 263 22.88 21.69 24.45
C SER A 263 21.69 22.58 24.79
N ASP A 264 21.52 23.67 24.06
CA ASP A 264 20.45 24.66 24.26
C ASP A 264 19.23 24.40 23.35
N LEU A 265 19.22 23.28 22.60
CA LEU A 265 18.10 22.84 21.79
C LEU A 265 16.85 22.66 22.66
N LYS A 266 15.74 23.26 22.22
CA LYS A 266 14.41 23.14 22.82
C LYS A 266 13.38 22.97 21.72
N VAL A 267 12.80 21.78 21.68
CA VAL A 267 11.84 21.34 20.67
C VAL A 267 10.44 21.45 21.24
N CYS A 268 9.69 22.40 20.73
CA CYS A 268 8.27 22.57 21.02
C CYS A 268 7.44 21.55 20.25
N VAL A 269 6.46 20.94 20.90
CA VAL A 269 5.56 19.93 20.33
C VAL A 269 4.17 20.06 20.97
N ASP A 270 3.12 19.79 20.21
CA ASP A 270 1.75 19.97 20.67
C ASP A 270 1.40 18.96 21.78
N ALA A 271 1.04 19.48 22.96
CA ALA A 271 0.73 18.69 24.14
C ALA A 271 -0.52 17.80 23.97
N THR A 272 -1.35 18.05 22.94
CA THR A 272 -2.51 17.24 22.62
C THR A 272 -2.19 16.03 21.74
N ASN A 273 -0.99 15.98 21.11
CA ASN A 273 -0.59 14.87 20.25
C ASN A 273 0.45 13.95 20.91
N ALA A 274 -0.05 12.89 21.58
CA ALA A 274 0.79 11.90 22.24
C ALA A 274 1.70 11.13 21.27
N ASP A 275 1.25 10.84 20.04
CA ASP A 275 2.05 10.14 19.02
C ASP A 275 3.34 10.94 18.70
N ASP A 276 3.23 12.27 18.59
CA ASP A 276 4.38 13.15 18.31
C ASP A 276 5.33 13.26 19.51
N MET A 277 4.77 13.36 20.72
CA MET A 277 5.54 13.34 21.97
C MET A 277 6.37 12.06 22.11
N ASP A 278 5.77 10.90 21.86
CA ASP A 278 6.44 9.60 21.99
C ASP A 278 7.48 9.37 20.90
N VAL A 279 7.26 9.80 19.64
CA VAL A 279 8.30 9.76 18.61
C VAL A 279 9.51 10.60 19.00
N LEU A 280 9.30 11.80 19.55
CA LEU A 280 10.41 12.64 20.01
C LEU A 280 11.11 12.05 21.24
N ALA A 281 10.38 11.41 22.16
CA ALA A 281 10.96 10.75 23.34
C ALA A 281 11.96 9.62 23.00
N HIS A 282 11.83 8.99 21.82
CA HIS A 282 12.79 8.00 21.32
C HIS A 282 14.08 8.61 20.74
N HIS A 283 14.13 9.94 20.59
CA HIS A 283 15.24 10.66 19.94
C HIS A 283 15.86 11.77 20.79
N LEU A 284 15.12 12.28 21.79
CA LEU A 284 15.53 13.40 22.64
C LEU A 284 15.35 13.09 24.14
N PRO A 285 16.28 13.53 25.01
CA PRO A 285 16.03 13.59 26.43
C PRO A 285 14.86 14.52 26.76
N GLN A 286 13.98 14.09 27.67
CA GLN A 286 12.75 14.81 28.06
C GLN A 286 12.96 16.28 28.47
N SER A 287 14.16 16.69 28.93
CA SER A 287 14.48 18.08 29.25
C SER A 287 14.54 19.04 28.05
N HIS A 288 14.48 18.51 26.82
CA HIS A 288 14.54 19.27 25.57
C HIS A 288 13.21 19.27 24.81
N ILE A 289 12.23 18.49 25.29
CA ILE A 289 10.88 18.40 24.74
C ILE A 289 10.01 19.36 25.56
N VAL A 290 9.41 20.34 24.89
CA VAL A 290 8.63 21.41 25.52
C VAL A 290 7.18 21.31 25.03
N PRO A 291 6.28 20.69 25.79
CA PRO A 291 4.87 20.60 25.40
C PRO A 291 4.21 21.99 25.43
N TYR A 292 3.44 22.33 24.39
CA TYR A 292 2.64 23.56 24.30
C TYR A 292 1.15 23.28 24.03
N ASP A 293 0.25 24.19 24.42
CA ASP A 293 -1.16 24.18 24.00
C ASP A 293 -1.31 24.92 22.66
N THR A 294 -2.08 24.38 21.71
CA THR A 294 -2.21 24.95 20.36
C THR A 294 -2.71 26.41 20.36
N GLU A 295 -3.44 26.87 21.38
CA GLU A 295 -3.84 28.27 21.52
C GLU A 295 -2.72 29.18 22.06
N ASP A 296 -1.77 28.66 22.86
CA ASP A 296 -0.59 29.41 23.31
C ASP A 296 0.34 29.76 22.15
N LEU A 297 0.30 29.00 21.06
CA LEU A 297 1.18 29.16 19.91
C LEU A 297 1.05 30.53 19.21
N ARG A 298 -0.08 31.21 19.41
CA ARG A 298 -0.32 32.59 18.97
C ARG A 298 0.50 33.65 19.74
N HIS A 299 1.21 33.25 20.79
CA HIS A 299 1.89 34.13 21.75
C HIS A 299 3.43 34.00 21.73
N ASP A 300 4.02 33.85 20.55
CA ASP A 300 5.48 33.98 20.35
C ASP A 300 6.30 32.90 21.07
N ILE A 301 6.01 31.61 20.78
CA ILE A 301 6.68 30.46 21.40
C ILE A 301 8.14 30.31 20.94
N LEU A 302 8.39 30.40 19.63
CA LEU A 302 9.73 30.38 19.05
C LEU A 302 10.48 31.66 19.44
N GLY A 303 11.72 31.52 19.90
CA GLY A 303 12.54 32.62 20.43
C GLY A 303 12.26 32.99 21.90
N ARG A 304 11.14 32.56 22.48
CA ARG A 304 10.85 32.73 23.92
C ARG A 304 11.13 31.45 24.71
N ASP A 305 10.41 30.39 24.38
CA ASP A 305 10.43 29.13 25.14
C ASP A 305 11.16 28.02 24.38
N CYS A 306 11.12 28.05 23.03
CA CYS A 306 11.75 27.08 22.13
C CYS A 306 12.58 27.75 21.03
N ASN A 307 13.50 26.99 20.41
CA ASN A 307 14.20 27.38 19.17
C ASN A 307 13.82 26.51 17.97
N VAL A 308 13.21 25.34 18.21
CA VAL A 308 12.64 24.46 17.19
C VAL A 308 11.19 24.13 17.57
N ILE A 309 10.32 23.97 16.58
CA ILE A 309 9.00 23.36 16.71
C ILE A 309 8.93 22.09 15.86
N VAL A 310 8.18 21.10 16.33
CA VAL A 310 7.82 19.86 15.62
C VAL A 310 6.32 19.79 15.45
N MET A 311 5.87 19.46 14.25
CA MET A 311 4.47 19.17 13.93
C MET A 311 4.41 18.20 12.73
N SER A 312 3.24 17.60 12.49
CA SER A 312 3.00 16.70 11.35
C SER A 312 3.03 17.45 10.00
N GLY A 313 3.66 16.84 8.99
CA GLY A 313 4.09 17.50 7.75
C GLY A 313 3.03 18.05 6.78
N PHE A 314 1.73 17.99 7.10
CA PHE A 314 0.62 18.64 6.36
C PHE A 314 -0.23 19.59 7.20
N ASP A 315 0.04 19.67 8.50
CA ASP A 315 -0.52 20.74 9.33
C ASP A 315 0.19 22.06 8.99
N SER A 316 -0.22 23.15 9.65
CA SER A 316 0.16 24.52 9.31
C SER A 316 1.65 24.86 9.47
N VAL A 317 2.58 23.91 9.65
CA VAL A 317 4.01 24.13 9.96
C VAL A 317 4.68 25.13 9.01
N GLU A 318 4.56 24.92 7.70
CA GLU A 318 5.15 25.80 6.67
C GLU A 318 4.50 27.18 6.70
N GLN A 319 3.16 27.24 6.79
CA GLN A 319 2.41 28.49 6.92
C GLN A 319 2.83 29.27 8.18
N LEU A 320 2.96 28.57 9.29
CA LEU A 320 3.14 29.10 10.62
C LEU A 320 4.56 29.62 10.83
N LEU A 321 5.56 28.91 10.32
CA LEU A 321 6.95 29.38 10.32
C LEU A 321 7.11 30.58 9.39
N LEU A 322 6.37 30.65 8.27
CA LEU A 322 6.32 31.84 7.42
C LEU A 322 5.61 33.02 8.11
N GLU A 323 4.45 32.80 8.75
CA GLU A 323 3.73 33.82 9.52
C GLU A 323 4.57 34.33 10.70
N TYR A 324 5.25 33.43 11.42
CA TYR A 324 6.20 33.75 12.47
C TYR A 324 7.36 34.60 11.95
N ALA A 325 8.06 34.15 10.90
CA ALA A 325 9.20 34.87 10.33
C ALA A 325 8.78 36.26 9.83
N VAL A 326 7.62 36.38 9.17
CA VAL A 326 7.04 37.67 8.79
C VAL A 326 6.75 38.54 10.02
N SER A 327 6.18 37.99 11.10
CA SER A 327 5.89 38.73 12.33
C SER A 327 7.14 39.28 13.04
N LYS A 328 8.29 38.60 12.87
CA LYS A 328 9.61 39.01 13.38
C LYS A 328 10.37 39.99 12.48
N GLY A 329 9.88 40.24 11.26
CA GLY A 329 10.55 41.12 10.29
C GLY A 329 11.55 40.38 9.38
N HIS A 330 11.29 39.10 9.11
CA HIS A 330 12.10 38.18 8.30
C HIS A 330 13.45 37.80 8.95
N GLU A 331 13.41 37.30 10.19
CA GLU A 331 14.49 36.49 10.73
C GLU A 331 14.59 35.16 9.94
N ASP A 332 15.80 34.66 9.73
CA ASP A 332 16.04 33.42 8.97
C ASP A 332 15.45 32.22 9.71
N VAL A 333 14.44 31.57 9.13
CA VAL A 333 13.89 30.30 9.61
C VAL A 333 14.22 29.16 8.65
N LYS A 334 14.48 27.98 9.20
CA LYS A 334 14.74 26.74 8.45
C LYS A 334 13.63 25.73 8.73
N ILE A 335 13.37 24.86 7.75
CA ILE A 335 12.55 23.66 7.90
C ILE A 335 13.47 22.46 7.67
N GLY A 336 13.32 21.43 8.49
CA GLY A 336 14.05 20.18 8.37
C GLY A 336 13.59 19.38 7.16
N THR A 337 14.56 18.79 6.45
CA THR A 337 14.35 17.95 5.27
C THR A 337 13.90 16.54 5.64
N ARG A 338 14.15 16.15 6.90
CA ARG A 338 13.95 14.81 7.41
C ARG A 338 12.58 14.64 8.06
N TYR A 339 11.92 13.54 7.71
CA TYR A 339 10.82 12.99 8.52
C TYR A 339 11.36 12.13 9.68
N PHE A 340 10.91 12.42 10.90
CA PHE A 340 11.23 11.64 12.12
C PHE A 340 10.25 10.47 12.32
N SER A 341 8.98 10.66 11.97
CA SER A 341 7.95 9.59 11.85
C SER A 341 7.56 9.37 10.38
N LYS A 342 6.81 8.31 10.07
CA LYS A 342 6.17 8.12 8.76
C LYS A 342 4.66 8.30 8.92
N HIS A 343 4.05 9.28 8.28
CA HIS A 343 2.60 9.50 8.30
C HIS A 343 2.00 9.26 6.90
N PRO A 344 1.82 7.99 6.46
CA PRO A 344 1.05 7.67 5.27
C PRO A 344 -0.43 7.81 5.58
N ILE A 345 -1.06 8.82 4.98
CA ILE A 345 -2.48 9.15 5.17
C ILE A 345 -3.30 8.40 4.12
N SER A 346 -4.28 7.61 4.59
CA SER A 346 -5.14 6.75 3.77
C SER A 346 -6.61 6.91 4.16
N ILE A 347 -7.51 6.60 3.23
CA ILE A 347 -8.95 6.55 3.50
C ILE A 347 -9.27 5.21 4.17
N VAL A 348 -10.06 5.22 5.25
CA VAL A 348 -10.42 4.00 5.98
C VAL A 348 -11.82 3.53 5.63
N THR A 349 -11.96 2.23 5.40
CA THR A 349 -13.22 1.53 5.08
C THR A 349 -13.37 0.27 5.95
N ARG A 350 -14.57 -0.32 5.98
CA ARG A 350 -14.82 -1.58 6.69
C ARG A 350 -14.19 -2.75 5.93
N SER A 351 -13.36 -3.53 6.62
CA SER A 351 -12.71 -4.76 6.12
C SER A 351 -13.68 -5.82 5.55
N LYS A 352 -14.94 -5.81 6.00
CA LYS A 352 -16.01 -6.72 5.52
C LYS A 352 -16.67 -6.29 4.21
N ASP A 353 -16.20 -5.20 3.58
CA ASP A 353 -16.67 -4.72 2.29
C ASP A 353 -15.46 -4.38 1.40
N PRO A 354 -14.72 -5.39 0.91
CA PRO A 354 -13.55 -5.15 0.06
C PRO A 354 -13.98 -4.44 -1.22
N VAL A 355 -15.10 -4.81 -1.87
CA VAL A 355 -15.58 -4.14 -3.10
C VAL A 355 -15.82 -2.64 -2.92
N PHE A 356 -16.26 -2.17 -1.75
CA PHE A 356 -16.31 -0.72 -1.45
C PHE A 356 -14.92 -0.11 -1.23
N SER A 357 -14.00 -0.86 -0.62
CA SER A 357 -12.60 -0.46 -0.45
C SER A 357 -11.89 -0.33 -1.81
N ASP A 358 -12.13 -1.27 -2.72
CA ASP A 358 -11.63 -1.30 -4.09
C ASP A 358 -12.21 -0.15 -4.91
N PHE A 359 -13.48 0.21 -4.69
CA PHE A 359 -14.13 1.40 -5.27
C PHE A 359 -13.45 2.69 -4.83
N VAL A 360 -13.21 2.86 -3.52
CA VAL A 360 -12.50 4.02 -2.96
C VAL A 360 -11.06 4.10 -3.50
N ASN A 361 -10.34 2.97 -3.56
CA ASN A 361 -9.00 2.89 -4.12
C ASN A 361 -9.00 3.23 -5.63
N THR A 362 -10.01 2.76 -6.38
CA THR A 362 -10.19 3.09 -7.80
C THR A 362 -10.35 4.59 -8.02
N VAL A 363 -11.15 5.28 -7.21
CA VAL A 363 -11.32 6.74 -7.33
C VAL A 363 -9.99 7.48 -7.15
N LEU A 364 -9.19 7.12 -6.13
CA LEU A 364 -7.84 7.68 -5.95
C LEU A 364 -6.91 7.39 -7.14
N GLN A 365 -6.96 6.17 -7.67
CA GLN A 365 -6.19 5.77 -8.85
C GLN A 365 -6.59 6.56 -10.10
N VAL A 366 -7.90 6.78 -10.34
CA VAL A 366 -8.40 7.64 -11.43
C VAL A 366 -7.83 9.06 -11.32
N LEU A 367 -7.86 9.69 -10.13
CA LEU A 367 -7.36 11.04 -9.93
C LEU A 367 -5.87 11.19 -10.28
N LEU A 368 -5.03 10.24 -9.83
CA LEU A 368 -3.58 10.23 -10.12
C LEU A 368 -3.30 9.90 -11.59
N ALA A 369 -4.08 9.00 -12.18
CA ALA A 369 -3.91 8.57 -13.56
C ALA A 369 -4.39 9.62 -14.58
N ALA A 370 -5.41 10.41 -14.22
CA ALA A 370 -5.87 11.58 -14.97
C ALA A 370 -4.79 12.67 -14.97
N GLU A 371 -4.20 12.96 -13.81
CA GLU A 371 -3.07 13.89 -13.68
C GLU A 371 -1.89 13.46 -14.58
N LYS A 372 -1.50 12.19 -14.54
CA LYS A 372 -0.43 11.63 -15.39
C LYS A 372 -0.74 11.71 -16.89
N ARG A 373 -2.01 11.76 -17.30
CA ARG A 373 -2.44 11.96 -18.69
C ARG A 373 -2.69 13.44 -19.05
N GLY A 374 -2.63 14.37 -18.09
CA GLY A 374 -2.99 15.78 -18.31
C GLY A 374 -4.49 16.01 -18.54
N ILE A 375 -5.34 15.10 -18.05
CA ILE A 375 -6.80 15.22 -18.10
C ILE A 375 -7.24 16.11 -16.93
N THR A 376 -7.80 17.28 -17.21
CA THR A 376 -8.28 18.26 -16.22
C THR A 376 -9.78 18.18 -16.00
N GLN A 377 -10.32 18.95 -15.05
CA GLN A 377 -11.76 19.05 -14.79
C GLN A 377 -12.57 19.38 -16.05
N GLU A 378 -12.08 20.27 -16.92
CA GLU A 378 -12.80 20.69 -18.13
C GLU A 378 -12.83 19.64 -19.25
N VAL A 379 -12.01 18.58 -19.14
CA VAL A 379 -11.91 17.50 -20.13
C VAL A 379 -12.12 16.11 -19.51
N ALA A 380 -12.83 16.03 -18.38
CA ALA A 380 -13.14 14.80 -17.65
C ALA A 380 -13.75 13.67 -18.51
N ASP A 381 -14.56 14.01 -19.52
CA ASP A 381 -15.15 13.06 -20.48
C ASP A 381 -14.09 12.34 -21.38
N LEU A 382 -12.83 12.78 -21.39
CA LEU A 382 -11.72 12.08 -22.06
C LEU A 382 -11.16 10.91 -21.25
N PHE A 383 -11.54 10.75 -19.97
CA PHE A 383 -11.10 9.62 -19.17
C PHE A 383 -11.90 8.35 -19.51
N PRO A 384 -11.27 7.17 -19.68
CA PRO A 384 -11.98 5.93 -20.01
C PRO A 384 -13.10 5.55 -19.03
N TYR A 385 -14.22 5.08 -19.58
CA TYR A 385 -15.27 4.41 -18.82
C TYR A 385 -14.78 3.05 -18.30
N THR A 386 -15.30 2.63 -17.14
CA THR A 386 -15.01 1.32 -16.53
C THR A 386 -16.29 0.49 -16.39
N GLU A 387 -16.18 -0.83 -16.44
CA GLU A 387 -17.32 -1.76 -16.18
C GLU A 387 -17.07 -2.62 -14.92
N LEU A 388 -15.97 -2.38 -14.18
CA LEU A 388 -15.52 -3.24 -13.08
C LEU A 388 -16.57 -3.39 -11.96
N PHE A 389 -17.23 -2.28 -11.62
CA PHE A 389 -18.27 -2.21 -10.59
C PHE A 389 -19.70 -2.40 -11.14
N GLY A 390 -19.85 -2.64 -12.44
CA GLY A 390 -21.16 -2.74 -13.11
C GLY A 390 -21.64 -1.43 -13.77
N PRO A 391 -22.71 -1.52 -14.57
CA PRO A 391 -23.09 -0.48 -15.53
C PRO A 391 -23.59 0.82 -14.87
N GLU A 392 -24.10 0.80 -13.64
CA GLU A 392 -24.49 2.02 -12.93
C GLU A 392 -23.29 2.91 -12.54
N TYR A 393 -22.08 2.34 -12.45
CA TYR A 393 -20.83 3.05 -12.16
C TYR A 393 -19.99 3.32 -13.41
N ARG A 394 -20.53 3.09 -14.62
CA ARG A 394 -19.80 3.26 -15.89
C ARG A 394 -19.12 4.62 -16.07
N LYS A 395 -19.74 5.67 -15.53
CA LYS A 395 -19.24 7.06 -15.51
C LYS A 395 -18.56 7.49 -14.21
N MET A 396 -18.24 6.58 -13.28
CA MET A 396 -17.65 6.95 -11.97
C MET A 396 -16.38 7.79 -12.11
N SER A 397 -15.53 7.47 -13.09
CA SER A 397 -14.29 8.21 -13.38
C SER A 397 -14.58 9.64 -13.86
N THR A 398 -15.56 9.79 -14.75
CA THR A 398 -16.01 11.09 -15.25
C THR A 398 -16.58 11.92 -14.10
N HIS A 399 -17.53 11.39 -13.33
CA HIS A 399 -18.19 12.13 -12.25
C HIS A 399 -17.20 12.53 -11.12
N ALA A 400 -16.17 11.71 -10.86
CA ALA A 400 -15.08 12.05 -9.95
C ALA A 400 -14.29 13.27 -10.44
N LEU A 401 -13.83 13.24 -11.70
CA LEU A 401 -13.04 14.31 -12.31
C LEU A 401 -13.86 15.59 -12.55
N GLU A 402 -15.14 15.48 -12.89
CA GLU A 402 -16.08 16.61 -12.99
C GLU A 402 -16.25 17.33 -11.64
N ARG A 403 -16.06 16.65 -10.49
CA ARG A 403 -16.31 17.25 -9.16
C ARG A 403 -15.26 18.27 -8.76
N LEU A 404 -13.97 17.94 -8.85
CA LEU A 404 -12.81 18.76 -8.43
C LEU A 404 -11.53 18.55 -9.27
N GLY A 405 -11.65 17.99 -10.48
CA GLY A 405 -10.51 17.71 -11.36
C GLY A 405 -9.70 16.47 -10.97
N ASN A 406 -8.50 16.36 -11.53
CA ASN A 406 -7.51 15.35 -11.20
C ASN A 406 -6.84 15.61 -9.83
N PHE A 407 -5.91 14.74 -9.44
CA PHE A 407 -5.27 14.83 -8.11
C PHE A 407 -4.52 16.16 -7.88
N GLN A 408 -3.88 16.73 -8.92
CA GLN A 408 -3.19 18.01 -8.79
C GLN A 408 -4.17 19.19 -8.66
N GLU A 409 -5.28 19.18 -9.39
CA GLU A 409 -6.35 20.18 -9.27
C GLU A 409 -6.99 20.13 -7.88
N LEU A 410 -7.40 18.94 -7.43
CA LEU A 410 -7.92 18.69 -6.09
C LEU A 410 -6.97 19.25 -5.01
N PHE A 411 -5.67 18.98 -5.13
CA PHE A 411 -4.65 19.50 -4.21
C PHE A 411 -4.56 21.03 -4.27
N HIS A 412 -4.49 21.64 -5.45
CA HIS A 412 -4.43 23.10 -5.62
C HIS A 412 -5.70 23.83 -5.15
N HIS A 413 -6.88 23.20 -5.19
CA HIS A 413 -8.14 23.78 -4.74
C HIS A 413 -8.30 23.79 -3.21
N THR A 414 -7.60 22.91 -2.50
CA THR A 414 -7.83 22.62 -1.08
C THR A 414 -6.63 23.03 -0.21
N MET A 415 -5.41 22.73 -0.65
CA MET A 415 -4.17 23.12 0.02
C MET A 415 -3.76 24.55 -0.37
N PRO A 416 -3.29 25.39 0.57
CA PRO A 416 -2.81 26.72 0.25
C PRO A 416 -1.55 26.74 -0.62
N MET A 417 -1.38 27.84 -1.37
CA MET A 417 -0.26 28.09 -2.30
C MET A 417 1.15 27.90 -1.70
N PHE A 418 1.33 28.13 -0.40
CA PHE A 418 2.62 28.00 0.30
C PHE A 418 2.95 26.58 0.77
N SER A 419 2.05 25.61 0.61
CA SER A 419 2.28 24.18 0.88
C SER A 419 2.23 23.38 -0.45
N PRO A 420 3.19 23.59 -1.38
CA PRO A 420 3.15 22.96 -2.70
C PRO A 420 3.35 21.44 -2.63
N ARG A 421 2.70 20.69 -3.55
CA ARG A 421 2.81 19.22 -3.57
C ARG A 421 4.23 18.75 -3.92
N ALA A 422 5.02 18.49 -2.89
CA ALA A 422 6.44 18.16 -2.96
C ALA A 422 6.73 16.71 -2.55
N GLY A 423 7.94 16.24 -2.87
CA GLY A 423 8.47 14.99 -2.35
C GLY A 423 7.62 13.76 -2.66
N LEU A 424 7.45 12.91 -1.64
CA LEU A 424 6.71 11.64 -1.71
C LEU A 424 5.32 11.79 -2.35
N ASN A 425 4.69 12.97 -2.21
CA ASN A 425 3.37 13.31 -2.74
C ASN A 425 3.31 13.50 -4.27
N LYS A 426 4.44 13.29 -4.98
CA LYS A 426 4.49 13.22 -6.44
C LYS A 426 4.28 11.81 -6.96
N ILE A 427 3.84 11.70 -8.22
CA ILE A 427 3.76 10.46 -8.98
C ILE A 427 5.16 9.95 -9.29
N ASN A 428 5.42 8.67 -8.99
CA ASN A 428 6.69 8.01 -9.28
C ASN A 428 6.76 7.63 -10.77
N ASP A 429 7.81 8.09 -11.45
CA ASP A 429 8.09 7.89 -12.87
C ASP A 429 9.00 6.68 -13.15
N GLY A 430 9.47 6.00 -12.10
CA GLY A 430 10.43 4.91 -12.14
C GLY A 430 11.84 5.26 -11.67
N THR A 431 12.17 6.56 -11.51
CA THR A 431 13.54 7.02 -11.17
C THR A 431 13.90 6.85 -9.69
N THR A 432 12.91 6.84 -8.80
CA THR A 432 13.11 6.80 -7.34
C THR A 432 12.47 5.55 -6.71
N GLY A 433 12.93 5.19 -5.51
CA GLY A 433 12.46 4.01 -4.78
C GLY A 433 10.96 4.03 -4.50
N LEU A 434 10.34 2.85 -4.42
CA LEU A 434 8.94 2.69 -3.98
C LEU A 434 8.81 1.84 -2.70
N LEU A 435 9.86 1.16 -2.26
CA LEU A 435 9.81 0.28 -1.09
C LEU A 435 9.66 1.12 0.18
N TYR A 436 8.44 1.17 0.69
CA TYR A 436 8.04 1.98 1.82
C TYR A 436 7.13 1.15 2.75
N THR A 437 7.68 0.67 3.87
CA THR A 437 6.83 0.11 4.94
C THR A 437 6.15 1.25 5.72
N PRO A 438 4.82 1.20 5.95
CA PRO A 438 4.12 2.09 6.89
C PRO A 438 4.59 1.87 8.34
N PRO A 439 4.18 2.72 9.29
CA PRO A 439 4.35 2.43 10.72
C PRO A 439 3.65 1.14 11.13
N LEU A 440 4.16 0.51 12.18
CA LEU A 440 3.51 -0.65 12.78
C LEU A 440 2.33 -0.22 13.69
N GLY A 441 2.47 0.89 14.42
CA GLY A 441 1.52 1.25 15.46
C GLY A 441 1.71 0.37 16.70
N ASP A 442 0.68 0.28 17.55
CA ASP A 442 0.73 -0.40 18.84
C ASP A 442 0.53 -1.92 18.72
N ILE A 443 1.51 -2.58 18.10
CA ILE A 443 1.52 -4.04 17.83
C ILE A 443 1.83 -4.89 19.07
N GLU A 444 2.18 -4.28 20.20
CA GLU A 444 2.48 -4.98 21.46
C GLU A 444 1.23 -5.31 22.27
N LYS A 445 0.09 -4.66 21.97
CA LYS A 445 -1.22 -5.06 22.50
C LYS A 445 -1.71 -6.36 21.89
N GLU A 446 -2.04 -7.32 22.76
CA GLU A 446 -2.55 -8.63 22.36
C GLU A 446 -3.97 -8.57 21.77
N ARG A 447 -4.16 -9.17 20.59
CA ARG A 447 -5.47 -9.64 20.14
C ARG A 447 -5.91 -10.81 21.02
N GLY A 448 -6.61 -10.48 22.10
CA GLY A 448 -7.07 -11.46 23.08
C GLY A 448 -7.89 -12.59 22.45
N ALA A 449 -7.63 -13.82 22.89
CA ALA A 449 -8.07 -15.09 22.29
C ALA A 449 -9.61 -15.30 22.12
N GLU A 450 -10.45 -14.38 22.59
CA GLU A 450 -11.89 -14.36 22.31
C GLU A 450 -12.23 -13.87 20.88
N VAL A 451 -11.29 -13.19 20.20
CA VAL A 451 -11.49 -12.67 18.84
C VAL A 451 -10.89 -13.64 17.81
N PRO A 452 -11.72 -14.49 17.15
CA PRO A 452 -11.22 -15.54 16.26
C PRO A 452 -10.47 -14.95 15.07
N LEU A 453 -9.52 -15.71 14.52
CA LEU A 453 -8.85 -15.41 13.26
C LEU A 453 -9.79 -15.68 12.08
N GLY A 454 -9.50 -15.02 10.95
CA GLY A 454 -10.16 -15.27 9.67
C GLY A 454 -10.07 -16.74 9.21
N PRO A 455 -11.05 -17.21 8.42
CA PRO A 455 -11.25 -18.63 8.15
C PRO A 455 -10.17 -19.27 7.26
N ILE A 456 -9.52 -18.49 6.39
CA ILE A 456 -8.39 -18.97 5.56
C ILE A 456 -7.14 -19.04 6.44
N LEU A 457 -6.85 -18.00 7.23
CA LEU A 457 -5.72 -18.01 8.15
C LEU A 457 -5.83 -19.18 9.14
N GLN A 458 -6.98 -19.36 9.80
CA GLN A 458 -7.23 -20.51 10.67
C GLN A 458 -7.10 -21.85 9.92
N GLY A 459 -7.68 -21.95 8.71
CA GLY A 459 -7.59 -23.15 7.88
C GLY A 459 -6.18 -23.48 7.37
N VAL A 460 -5.26 -22.52 7.31
CA VAL A 460 -3.82 -22.74 7.05
C VAL A 460 -3.12 -23.30 8.28
N LEU A 461 -3.43 -22.76 9.47
CA LEU A 461 -2.86 -23.18 10.75
C LEU A 461 -3.30 -24.61 11.12
N ASP A 462 -4.60 -24.90 11.00
CA ASP A 462 -5.20 -26.23 11.27
C ASP A 462 -4.61 -27.35 10.40
N ARG A 463 -4.15 -27.00 9.19
CA ARG A 463 -3.47 -27.91 8.25
C ARG A 463 -1.97 -28.06 8.56
N GLY A 464 -1.36 -27.11 9.26
CA GLY A 464 0.09 -27.09 9.52
C GLY A 464 0.97 -26.89 8.28
N GLN A 465 0.39 -26.45 7.15
CA GLN A 465 1.14 -26.24 5.91
C GLN A 465 0.50 -25.21 4.98
N LEU A 466 1.30 -24.23 4.54
CA LEU A 466 0.95 -23.25 3.52
C LEU A 466 0.94 -23.88 2.12
N ARG A 467 -0.03 -23.57 1.26
CA ARG A 467 -0.03 -23.95 -0.17
C ARG A 467 0.23 -22.73 -1.02
N CYS A 468 1.46 -22.60 -1.52
CA CYS A 468 1.89 -21.46 -2.33
C CYS A 468 1.87 -21.81 -3.81
N GLY A 469 1.02 -21.12 -4.59
CA GLY A 469 1.01 -21.21 -6.05
C GLY A 469 2.19 -20.45 -6.65
N VAL A 470 3.08 -21.14 -7.35
CA VAL A 470 4.29 -20.58 -7.98
C VAL A 470 4.33 -20.88 -9.47
N ARG A 471 4.88 -19.97 -10.28
CA ARG A 471 5.03 -20.13 -11.74
C ARG A 471 6.48 -20.47 -12.13
N PRO A 472 6.84 -21.73 -12.41
CA PRO A 472 8.21 -22.10 -12.77
C PRO A 472 8.69 -21.47 -14.08
N SER A 473 9.96 -21.69 -14.42
CA SER A 473 10.62 -21.14 -15.62
C SER A 473 10.67 -19.61 -15.68
N ARG A 474 10.67 -18.94 -14.52
CA ARG A 474 10.88 -17.49 -14.37
C ARG A 474 12.25 -17.26 -13.71
N PRO A 475 13.34 -16.99 -14.46
CA PRO A 475 14.67 -16.75 -13.89
C PRO A 475 14.66 -15.68 -12.81
N GLY A 476 15.25 -16.00 -11.65
CA GLY A 476 15.27 -15.14 -10.46
C GLY A 476 13.97 -15.13 -9.62
N PHE A 477 12.84 -15.57 -10.16
CA PHE A 477 11.55 -15.57 -9.47
C PHE A 477 11.14 -16.97 -9.02
N CYS A 478 11.05 -17.92 -9.95
CA CYS A 478 10.86 -19.33 -9.64
C CYS A 478 11.48 -20.19 -10.75
N THR A 479 12.47 -20.98 -10.37
CA THR A 479 13.16 -21.94 -11.24
C THR A 479 13.11 -23.32 -10.59
N THR A 480 12.81 -24.34 -11.40
CA THR A 480 12.89 -25.74 -10.97
C THR A 480 14.35 -26.16 -10.93
N GLN A 481 14.84 -26.50 -9.76
CA GLN A 481 16.11 -27.23 -9.59
C GLN A 481 15.79 -28.72 -9.66
N VAL A 482 16.65 -29.50 -10.29
CA VAL A 482 16.46 -30.96 -10.47
C VAL A 482 17.71 -31.66 -9.96
N GLU A 483 17.59 -32.28 -8.78
CA GLU A 483 18.65 -33.08 -8.18
C GLU A 483 18.42 -34.56 -8.55
N SER A 484 19.06 -34.99 -9.63
CA SER A 484 19.12 -36.41 -10.01
C SER A 484 20.23 -37.12 -9.25
N THR A 485 19.83 -37.99 -8.32
CA THR A 485 20.67 -39.06 -7.79
C THR A 485 20.59 -40.29 -8.72
N PRO A 486 21.41 -41.35 -8.52
CA PRO A 486 21.28 -42.57 -9.31
C PRO A 486 19.96 -43.34 -9.11
N ASP A 487 19.30 -43.14 -7.97
CA ASP A 487 18.12 -43.91 -7.54
C ASP A 487 16.80 -43.10 -7.54
N ASP A 488 16.87 -41.77 -7.45
CA ASP A 488 15.72 -40.85 -7.44
C ASP A 488 16.07 -39.48 -8.07
N THR A 489 15.06 -38.76 -8.59
CA THR A 489 15.19 -37.40 -9.13
C THR A 489 14.22 -36.45 -8.46
N LEU A 490 14.74 -35.66 -7.52
CA LEU A 490 13.98 -34.69 -6.74
C LEU A 490 13.93 -33.35 -7.47
N ALA A 491 12.72 -32.84 -7.68
CA ALA A 491 12.49 -31.49 -8.18
C ALA A 491 12.18 -30.55 -7.02
N SER A 492 12.95 -29.46 -6.90
CA SER A 492 12.75 -28.40 -5.90
C SER A 492 12.63 -27.04 -6.60
N PHE A 493 12.26 -26.00 -5.84
CA PHE A 493 12.10 -24.65 -6.37
C PHE A 493 13.03 -23.65 -5.68
N SER A 494 13.54 -22.69 -6.45
CA SER A 494 14.36 -21.57 -5.98
C SER A 494 14.07 -20.27 -6.75
N GLY A 495 14.21 -19.13 -6.09
CA GLY A 495 13.90 -17.80 -6.63
C GLY A 495 13.12 -16.91 -5.65
N MET A 496 12.93 -15.64 -6.00
CA MET A 496 12.28 -14.62 -5.17
C MET A 496 10.82 -14.96 -4.81
N ASP A 497 10.02 -15.49 -5.75
CA ASP A 497 8.64 -15.95 -5.47
C ASP A 497 8.65 -17.03 -4.36
N VAL A 498 9.60 -17.96 -4.47
CA VAL A 498 9.76 -19.14 -3.61
C VAL A 498 10.23 -18.72 -2.22
N ASP A 499 11.17 -17.80 -2.14
CA ASP A 499 11.70 -17.27 -0.88
C ASP A 499 10.63 -16.47 -0.12
N TYR A 500 9.73 -15.74 -0.81
CA TYR A 500 8.57 -15.11 -0.17
C TYR A 500 7.54 -16.14 0.34
N CYS A 501 7.27 -17.22 -0.41
CA CYS A 501 6.46 -18.34 0.12
C CYS A 501 7.06 -18.94 1.40
N ARG A 502 8.39 -19.13 1.44
CA ARG A 502 9.11 -19.68 2.60
C ARG A 502 9.12 -18.72 3.80
N ALA A 503 9.28 -17.42 3.56
CA ALA A 503 9.22 -16.41 4.61
C ALA A 503 7.82 -16.35 5.25
N LEU A 504 6.77 -16.49 4.44
CA LEU A 504 5.38 -16.58 4.91
C LEU A 504 5.12 -17.88 5.70
N ALA A 505 5.65 -19.02 5.28
CA ALA A 505 5.58 -20.26 6.06
C ALA A 505 6.32 -20.14 7.40
N ALA A 506 7.52 -19.56 7.41
CA ALA A 506 8.25 -19.30 8.65
C ALA A 506 7.51 -18.33 9.60
N SER A 507 6.78 -17.34 9.03
CA SER A 507 5.91 -16.43 9.79
C SER A 507 4.76 -17.15 10.49
N LEU A 508 4.16 -18.13 9.81
CA LEU A 508 3.02 -18.93 10.31
C LEU A 508 3.46 -20.01 11.32
N PHE A 509 4.57 -20.69 11.02
CA PHE A 509 4.96 -21.95 11.65
C PHE A 509 6.25 -21.80 12.47
N GLN A 510 6.35 -20.69 13.21
CA GLN A 510 7.38 -20.44 14.24
C GLN A 510 8.83 -20.65 13.76
N GLY A 511 9.11 -20.26 12.52
CA GLY A 511 10.42 -20.40 11.88
C GLY A 511 10.55 -21.56 10.88
N ASP A 512 9.56 -22.46 10.74
CA ASP A 512 9.66 -23.54 9.75
C ASP A 512 9.34 -23.07 8.32
N ALA A 513 10.39 -22.65 7.63
CA ALA A 513 10.39 -22.32 6.21
C ALA A 513 10.03 -23.50 5.27
N ASN A 514 9.97 -24.74 5.77
CA ASN A 514 9.64 -25.94 5.00
C ASN A 514 8.17 -26.35 5.15
N ALA A 515 7.39 -25.69 6.02
CA ALA A 515 5.95 -25.87 6.17
C ALA A 515 5.15 -25.25 5.01
N VAL A 516 5.62 -25.48 3.77
CA VAL A 516 5.03 -25.02 2.51
C VAL A 516 4.99 -26.13 1.47
N ALA A 517 3.82 -26.35 0.87
CA ALA A 517 3.63 -27.10 -0.35
C ALA A 517 3.62 -26.13 -1.54
N PHE A 518 4.48 -26.39 -2.54
CA PHE A 518 4.51 -25.61 -3.76
C PHE A 518 3.59 -26.22 -4.82
N VAL A 519 2.57 -25.46 -5.22
CA VAL A 519 1.70 -25.83 -6.33
C VAL A 519 2.20 -25.14 -7.59
N LYS A 520 2.53 -25.92 -8.62
CA LYS A 520 2.93 -25.40 -9.93
C LYS A 520 1.70 -24.78 -10.60
N LEU A 521 1.86 -23.55 -11.07
CA LEU A 521 0.94 -22.83 -11.94
C LEU A 521 1.56 -22.67 -13.34
N ASP A 522 0.79 -22.91 -14.40
CA ASP A 522 1.13 -22.58 -15.79
C ASP A 522 0.82 -21.10 -16.13
N GLY A 523 -0.08 -20.44 -15.39
CA GLY A 523 -0.37 -19.01 -15.57
C GLY A 523 -1.16 -18.36 -14.43
N PRO A 524 -1.28 -17.00 -14.42
CA PRO A 524 -2.01 -16.29 -13.38
C PRO A 524 -3.50 -16.68 -13.30
N ALA A 525 -4.15 -16.90 -14.45
CA ALA A 525 -5.56 -17.31 -14.53
C ALA A 525 -5.84 -18.62 -13.74
N GLU A 526 -4.97 -19.62 -13.88
CA GLU A 526 -5.04 -20.86 -13.07
C GLU A 526 -4.81 -20.56 -11.59
N GLY A 527 -3.86 -19.68 -11.25
CA GLY A 527 -3.62 -19.25 -9.87
C GLY A 527 -4.83 -18.58 -9.22
N TYR A 528 -5.56 -17.73 -9.93
CA TYR A 528 -6.82 -17.15 -9.45
C TYR A 528 -7.90 -18.24 -9.28
N GLN A 529 -8.05 -19.16 -10.24
CA GLN A 529 -8.99 -20.28 -10.13
C GLN A 529 -8.69 -21.19 -8.94
N LEU A 530 -7.41 -21.49 -8.67
CA LEU A 530 -6.99 -22.31 -7.53
C LEU A 530 -7.04 -21.56 -6.18
N LEU A 531 -6.95 -20.22 -6.19
CA LEU A 531 -7.29 -19.41 -5.01
C LEU A 531 -8.80 -19.49 -4.73
N ALA A 532 -9.64 -19.26 -5.74
CA ALA A 532 -11.10 -19.31 -5.62
C ALA A 532 -11.63 -20.69 -5.16
N SER A 533 -11.09 -21.79 -5.70
CA SER A 533 -11.43 -23.15 -5.28
C SER A 533 -10.85 -23.54 -3.92
N SER A 534 -10.05 -22.67 -3.28
CA SER A 534 -9.30 -22.94 -2.05
C SER A 534 -8.30 -24.11 -2.18
N GLU A 535 -7.74 -24.33 -3.37
CA GLU A 535 -6.69 -25.32 -3.64
C GLU A 535 -5.28 -24.79 -3.33
N ILE A 536 -5.06 -23.47 -3.48
CA ILE A 536 -3.93 -22.73 -2.91
C ILE A 536 -4.41 -21.66 -1.93
N ASP A 537 -3.53 -21.26 -1.02
CA ASP A 537 -3.83 -20.23 0.00
C ASP A 537 -3.32 -18.85 -0.44
N VAL A 538 -2.24 -18.82 -1.23
CA VAL A 538 -1.59 -17.63 -1.76
C VAL A 538 -0.96 -17.94 -3.12
N MET A 539 -1.04 -17.00 -4.07
CA MET A 539 -0.28 -17.03 -5.33
C MET A 539 0.92 -16.08 -5.25
N ALA A 540 2.09 -16.53 -5.71
CA ALA A 540 3.30 -15.73 -5.72
C ALA A 540 3.66 -15.18 -7.11
N GLY A 541 3.97 -13.89 -7.14
CA GLY A 541 4.58 -13.21 -8.28
C GLY A 541 3.59 -12.95 -9.42
N ALA A 542 2.32 -12.71 -9.09
CA ALA A 542 1.35 -12.07 -9.99
C ALA A 542 1.49 -10.53 -9.90
N GLU A 543 0.86 -9.83 -10.84
CA GLU A 543 0.94 -8.37 -10.97
C GLU A 543 -0.32 -7.72 -10.41
N TRP A 544 -0.15 -6.81 -9.46
CA TRP A 544 -1.22 -5.98 -8.94
C TRP A 544 -1.67 -4.99 -10.03
N ASN A 545 -2.92 -5.12 -10.45
CA ASN A 545 -3.55 -4.32 -11.49
C ASN A 545 -5.04 -4.15 -11.15
N LEU A 546 -5.60 -2.98 -11.48
CA LEU A 546 -6.93 -2.55 -11.00
C LEU A 546 -8.05 -3.57 -11.32
N ARG A 547 -7.96 -4.23 -12.48
CA ARG A 547 -8.95 -5.18 -12.96
C ARG A 547 -8.99 -6.46 -12.10
N ASP A 548 -7.85 -7.01 -11.71
CA ASP A 548 -7.81 -8.21 -10.85
C ASP A 548 -8.00 -7.87 -9.36
N ASP A 549 -7.71 -6.63 -8.95
CA ASP A 549 -8.06 -6.04 -7.65
C ASP A 549 -9.59 -6.12 -7.44
N VAL A 550 -10.36 -5.56 -8.38
CA VAL A 550 -11.83 -5.46 -8.26
C VAL A 550 -12.56 -6.73 -8.72
N LYS A 551 -12.19 -7.29 -9.89
CA LYS A 551 -12.98 -8.31 -10.60
C LYS A 551 -12.20 -9.05 -11.69
N GLU A 552 -11.46 -10.06 -11.28
CA GLU A 552 -10.72 -10.96 -12.16
C GLU A 552 -11.67 -11.70 -13.13
N PRO A 553 -11.45 -11.67 -14.46
CA PRO A 553 -12.41 -12.19 -15.44
C PRO A 553 -12.73 -13.69 -15.40
N THR A 554 -11.81 -14.56 -14.96
CA THR A 554 -12.04 -16.02 -14.95
C THR A 554 -12.84 -16.50 -13.74
N THR A 555 -12.78 -15.77 -12.63
CA THR A 555 -13.44 -16.10 -11.35
C THR A 555 -14.54 -15.11 -10.96
N ASN A 556 -14.58 -13.94 -11.60
CA ASN A 556 -15.55 -12.84 -11.40
C ASN A 556 -15.59 -12.25 -9.98
N VAL A 557 -14.48 -12.35 -9.25
CA VAL A 557 -14.26 -11.78 -7.90
C VAL A 557 -12.95 -11.00 -7.86
N GLY A 558 -12.81 -10.10 -6.89
CA GLY A 558 -11.56 -9.39 -6.59
C GLY A 558 -10.58 -10.22 -5.76
N TYR A 559 -9.33 -9.77 -5.71
CA TYR A 559 -8.25 -10.38 -4.94
C TYR A 559 -7.40 -9.33 -4.22
N ALA A 560 -6.93 -9.67 -3.02
CA ALA A 560 -6.07 -8.78 -2.25
C ALA A 560 -4.60 -8.99 -2.64
N PHE A 561 -3.93 -7.91 -3.01
CA PHE A 561 -2.51 -7.88 -3.37
C PHE A 561 -1.67 -7.29 -2.23
N THR A 562 -0.49 -7.85 -1.98
CA THR A 562 0.49 -7.19 -1.11
C THR A 562 1.06 -5.94 -1.77
N SER A 563 1.71 -5.08 -0.97
CA SER A 563 2.68 -4.15 -1.56
C SER A 563 3.71 -4.93 -2.41
N PRO A 564 4.08 -4.45 -3.61
CA PRO A 564 4.97 -5.21 -4.49
C PRO A 564 6.36 -5.41 -3.89
N TYR A 565 6.84 -6.65 -3.93
CA TYR A 565 8.23 -6.97 -3.57
C TYR A 565 9.18 -6.88 -4.77
N PHE A 566 8.67 -6.71 -5.99
CA PHE A 566 9.52 -6.45 -7.14
C PHE A 566 8.83 -5.47 -8.09
N TYR A 567 9.63 -4.61 -8.71
CA TYR A 567 9.21 -3.72 -9.77
C TYR A 567 10.10 -3.92 -10.99
N ALA A 568 9.51 -4.11 -12.16
CA ALA A 568 10.27 -4.23 -13.40
C ALA A 568 10.93 -2.88 -13.76
N LYS A 569 11.95 -2.90 -14.64
CA LYS A 569 12.40 -1.68 -15.32
C LYS A 569 11.38 -1.34 -16.41
N VAL A 570 10.77 -0.16 -16.33
CA VAL A 570 9.86 0.37 -17.37
C VAL A 570 10.61 0.39 -18.71
N ARG A 571 10.25 -0.52 -19.62
CA ARG A 571 10.96 -0.69 -20.90
C ARG A 571 10.06 -0.80 -22.13
N ARG A 572 8.76 -1.07 -21.95
CA ARG A 572 7.68 -0.94 -22.95
C ARG A 572 6.37 -0.67 -22.23
N VAL A 573 5.43 -0.01 -22.90
CA VAL A 573 4.02 0.08 -22.49
C VAL A 573 3.42 -1.34 -22.48
N GLY A 574 2.52 -1.65 -21.54
CA GLY A 574 1.80 -2.93 -21.50
C GLY A 574 2.65 -4.16 -21.17
N ARG A 575 3.62 -4.05 -20.24
CA ARG A 575 4.37 -5.21 -19.72
C ARG A 575 4.42 -5.18 -18.19
N GLN A 576 4.34 -6.38 -17.61
CA GLN A 576 4.31 -6.62 -16.17
C GLN A 576 5.28 -5.74 -15.37
N ASP A 577 4.72 -4.83 -14.58
CA ASP A 577 5.45 -3.67 -14.06
C ASP A 577 5.75 -3.80 -12.55
N ASN A 578 4.99 -4.62 -11.84
CA ASN A 578 5.15 -4.98 -10.43
C ASN A 578 4.89 -6.50 -10.19
N TYR A 579 5.37 -7.04 -9.07
CA TYR A 579 5.04 -8.40 -8.59
C TYR A 579 4.77 -8.43 -7.07
N CYS A 580 3.70 -9.13 -6.69
CA CYS A 580 3.18 -9.23 -5.32
C CYS A 580 2.96 -10.70 -4.89
N LEU A 581 2.62 -10.92 -3.62
CA LEU A 581 1.80 -12.07 -3.23
C LEU A 581 0.32 -11.70 -3.38
N VAL A 582 -0.54 -12.68 -3.63
CA VAL A 582 -1.98 -12.50 -3.84
C VAL A 582 -2.77 -13.50 -3.01
N THR A 583 -3.77 -13.01 -2.28
CA THR A 583 -4.75 -13.82 -1.54
C THR A 583 -6.16 -13.54 -2.04
N ARG A 584 -7.12 -14.36 -1.62
CA ARG A 584 -8.53 -13.96 -1.63
C ARG A 584 -8.76 -12.79 -0.66
N GLN A 585 -9.84 -12.03 -0.86
CA GLN A 585 -10.07 -10.75 -0.15
C GLN A 585 -11.22 -10.78 0.88
N GLU A 586 -12.01 -11.85 0.95
CA GLU A 586 -13.03 -12.03 2.00
C GLU A 586 -12.46 -12.42 3.37
N ASP A 587 -11.19 -12.81 3.44
CA ASP A 587 -10.44 -12.98 4.68
C ASP A 587 -9.40 -11.85 4.82
N HIS A 588 -9.83 -10.79 5.51
CA HIS A 588 -9.00 -9.63 5.81
C HIS A 588 -7.83 -9.94 6.75
N ASP A 589 -7.97 -10.90 7.67
CA ASP A 589 -6.85 -11.31 8.54
C ASP A 589 -5.77 -11.99 7.71
N TRP A 590 -6.15 -12.89 6.80
CA TRP A 590 -5.22 -13.57 5.91
C TRP A 590 -4.52 -12.59 4.96
N ALA A 591 -5.29 -11.73 4.27
CA ALA A 591 -4.74 -10.70 3.39
C ALA A 591 -3.75 -9.77 4.14
N SER A 592 -4.13 -9.31 5.35
CA SER A 592 -3.28 -8.48 6.20
C SER A 592 -2.03 -9.23 6.66
N PHE A 593 -2.14 -10.49 7.07
CA PHE A 593 -1.01 -11.31 7.51
C PHE A 593 0.03 -11.47 6.40
N VAL A 594 -0.42 -11.80 5.18
CA VAL A 594 0.46 -11.94 4.00
C VAL A 594 1.09 -10.59 3.62
N SER A 595 0.32 -9.50 3.65
CA SER A 595 0.83 -8.14 3.34
C SER A 595 1.86 -7.65 4.36
N TRP A 596 1.66 -7.94 5.65
CA TRP A 596 2.60 -7.56 6.71
C TRP A 596 3.83 -8.47 6.78
N ALA A 597 3.71 -9.77 6.47
CA ALA A 597 4.86 -10.66 6.29
C ALA A 597 5.78 -10.18 5.14
N VAL A 598 5.22 -9.75 4.00
CA VAL A 598 6.00 -9.13 2.92
C VAL A 598 6.63 -7.81 3.38
N SER A 599 5.85 -6.97 4.05
CA SER A 599 6.29 -5.64 4.52
C SER A 599 7.38 -5.70 5.59
N ALA A 600 7.45 -6.77 6.39
CA ALA A 600 8.48 -7.01 7.39
C ALA A 600 9.88 -7.17 6.78
N MET A 601 9.98 -7.80 5.60
CA MET A 601 11.25 -7.99 4.90
C MET A 601 11.86 -6.64 4.45
N VAL A 602 10.99 -5.71 4.04
CA VAL A 602 11.36 -4.32 3.71
C VAL A 602 11.61 -3.50 4.98
N HIS A 603 10.85 -3.73 6.06
CA HIS A 603 11.06 -3.09 7.34
C HIS A 603 12.46 -3.40 7.88
N ALA A 604 12.85 -4.68 7.87
CA ALA A 604 14.15 -5.16 8.31
C ALA A 604 15.29 -4.42 7.59
N GLU A 605 15.24 -4.35 6.26
CA GLU A 605 16.22 -3.59 5.47
C GLU A 605 16.25 -2.11 5.88
N SER A 606 15.08 -1.47 6.02
CA SER A 606 14.98 -0.06 6.43
C SER A 606 15.48 0.25 7.84
N LYS A 607 15.68 -0.79 8.66
CA LYS A 607 16.27 -0.72 10.01
C LYS A 607 17.72 -1.23 10.07
N GLY A 608 18.28 -1.70 8.97
CA GLY A 608 19.60 -2.35 8.93
C GLY A 608 19.62 -3.75 9.56
N ILE A 609 18.46 -4.36 9.76
CA ILE A 609 18.31 -5.71 10.31
C ILE A 609 18.51 -6.72 9.19
N SER A 610 19.33 -7.74 9.43
CA SER A 610 19.72 -8.80 8.49
C SER A 610 19.21 -10.16 8.95
N GLN A 611 19.42 -11.21 8.16
CA GLN A 611 19.17 -12.60 8.59
C GLN A 611 19.85 -12.92 9.94
N GLN A 612 21.07 -12.40 10.14
CA GLN A 612 21.91 -12.65 11.33
C GLN A 612 21.47 -11.83 12.55
N THR A 613 20.87 -10.66 12.34
CA THR A 613 20.41 -9.75 13.41
C THR A 613 18.89 -9.75 13.57
N SER A 614 18.19 -10.69 12.93
CA SER A 614 16.73 -10.85 12.90
C SER A 614 16.05 -10.71 14.26
N GLY A 615 16.68 -11.15 15.36
CA GLY A 615 16.24 -10.94 16.74
C GLY A 615 16.12 -9.48 17.21
N GLN A 616 16.38 -8.50 16.34
CA GLN A 616 16.09 -7.07 16.53
C GLN A 616 14.73 -6.64 15.93
N MET A 617 14.02 -7.53 15.22
CA MET A 617 12.66 -7.27 14.75
C MET A 617 11.69 -7.20 15.92
N ASN A 618 10.79 -6.21 15.90
CA ASN A 618 9.73 -6.05 16.89
C ASN A 618 8.84 -7.31 17.00
N GLU A 619 8.32 -7.54 18.20
CA GLU A 619 7.33 -8.59 18.44
C GLU A 619 5.91 -8.14 18.08
N VAL A 620 5.04 -9.07 17.66
CA VAL A 620 3.75 -8.77 16.99
C VAL A 620 2.59 -9.56 17.62
N PHE A 621 1.84 -8.92 18.52
CA PHE A 621 0.74 -9.54 19.27
C PHE A 621 -0.64 -9.22 18.67
N ALA A 622 -0.70 -8.43 17.58
CA ALA A 622 -1.93 -8.05 16.86
C ALA A 622 -2.65 -9.23 16.18
N PHE A 623 -1.97 -10.36 15.92
CA PHE A 623 -2.59 -11.63 15.49
C PHE A 623 -2.80 -12.62 16.66
N GLY A 624 -2.48 -12.21 17.90
CA GLY A 624 -2.48 -13.04 19.10
C GLY A 624 -1.11 -13.65 19.41
N GLU A 625 -0.94 -14.10 20.65
CA GLU A 625 0.32 -14.59 21.25
C GLU A 625 1.12 -15.57 20.37
N GLY A 626 0.44 -16.42 19.58
CA GLY A 626 1.10 -17.39 18.69
C GLY A 626 2.00 -16.77 17.62
N PHE A 627 1.82 -15.49 17.29
CA PHE A 627 2.50 -14.78 16.21
C PHE A 627 3.48 -13.71 16.68
N HIS A 628 3.77 -13.59 17.97
CA HIS A 628 4.69 -12.57 18.51
C HIS A 628 6.05 -12.53 17.79
N ARG A 629 6.48 -13.61 17.14
CA ARG A 629 7.76 -13.72 16.44
C ARG A 629 7.67 -13.64 14.91
N MET A 630 6.49 -13.44 14.31
CA MET A 630 6.28 -13.66 12.86
C MET A 630 7.26 -12.91 11.97
N PHE A 631 7.57 -11.65 12.29
CA PHE A 631 8.52 -10.81 11.57
C PHE A 631 9.96 -11.28 11.71
N ARG A 632 10.36 -11.64 12.94
CA ARG A 632 11.68 -12.18 13.26
C ARG A 632 11.90 -13.50 12.52
N ASP A 633 10.95 -14.41 12.61
CA ASP A 633 11.06 -15.77 12.10
C ASP A 633 11.08 -15.79 10.55
N ALA A 634 10.36 -14.87 9.89
CA ALA A 634 10.48 -14.62 8.44
C ALA A 634 11.90 -14.17 8.02
N VAL A 635 12.42 -13.12 8.67
CA VAL A 635 13.75 -12.54 8.36
C VAL A 635 14.87 -13.50 8.76
N GLN A 636 14.71 -14.28 9.83
CA GLN A 636 15.66 -15.31 10.26
C GLN A 636 15.74 -16.45 9.24
N ALA A 637 14.62 -16.88 8.68
CA ALA A 637 14.58 -17.95 7.70
C ALA A 637 15.20 -17.56 6.34
N ILE A 638 14.94 -16.34 5.87
CA ILE A 638 15.12 -15.96 4.45
C ILE A 638 16.01 -14.72 4.23
N GLY A 639 16.23 -13.90 5.27
CA GLY A 639 16.91 -12.60 5.19
C GLY A 639 15.97 -11.44 4.91
N ASN A 640 16.49 -10.21 4.95
CA ASN A 640 15.75 -9.00 4.60
C ASN A 640 15.56 -8.86 3.07
N TYR A 641 14.85 -7.80 2.66
CA TYR A 641 14.59 -7.53 1.24
C TYR A 641 15.87 -7.51 0.38
N ALA A 642 16.93 -6.84 0.83
CA ALA A 642 18.19 -6.76 0.09
C ALA A 642 18.86 -8.13 -0.04
N GLU A 643 18.91 -8.91 1.04
CA GLU A 643 19.47 -10.28 1.05
C GLU A 643 18.70 -11.20 0.08
N VAL A 644 17.37 -11.05 -0.02
CA VAL A 644 16.52 -11.76 -1.00
C VAL A 644 16.79 -11.29 -2.43
N TYR A 645 16.89 -9.98 -2.66
CA TYR A 645 17.12 -9.42 -3.99
C TYR A 645 18.52 -9.77 -4.53
N ASP A 646 19.55 -9.70 -3.69
CA ASP A 646 20.92 -9.98 -4.09
C ASP A 646 21.15 -11.47 -4.37
N ARG A 647 20.53 -12.36 -3.58
CA ARG A 647 20.55 -13.81 -3.79
C ARG A 647 19.88 -14.23 -5.11
N ASN A 648 18.75 -13.62 -5.45
CA ASN A 648 17.88 -14.10 -6.53
C ASN A 648 17.93 -13.28 -7.82
N MET A 649 18.03 -11.95 -7.71
CA MET A 649 17.81 -11.01 -8.82
C MET A 649 19.07 -10.26 -9.28
N ALA A 650 20.00 -9.89 -8.39
CA ALA A 650 21.10 -8.98 -8.74
C ALA A 650 21.97 -9.42 -9.95
N ASN A 651 22.18 -10.73 -10.13
CA ASN A 651 22.92 -11.31 -11.26
C ASN A 651 22.17 -11.23 -12.61
N ILE A 652 20.85 -10.98 -12.59
CA ILE A 652 19.95 -10.87 -13.75
C ILE A 652 19.58 -9.41 -14.01
N MET A 653 19.34 -8.67 -12.93
CA MET A 653 18.95 -7.27 -12.90
C MET A 653 19.58 -6.60 -11.68
N PRO A 654 20.56 -5.70 -11.86
CA PRO A 654 21.08 -4.88 -10.77
C PRO A 654 19.97 -4.06 -10.10
N ARG A 655 20.02 -3.97 -8.76
CA ARG A 655 19.00 -3.33 -7.94
C ARG A 655 19.03 -1.81 -8.12
N GLU A 656 17.97 -1.25 -8.71
CA GLU A 656 17.86 0.19 -8.96
C GLU A 656 16.39 0.67 -9.01
N GLY A 657 16.20 1.99 -9.04
CA GLY A 657 14.90 2.65 -9.22
C GLY A 657 13.89 2.21 -8.16
N ARG A 658 12.70 1.82 -8.62
CA ARG A 658 11.57 1.40 -7.77
C ARG A 658 11.89 0.27 -6.76
N ASN A 659 12.90 -0.57 -7.02
CA ASN A 659 13.34 -1.64 -6.11
C ASN A 659 14.25 -1.17 -4.96
N LEU A 660 14.44 0.15 -4.80
CA LEU A 660 15.16 0.75 -3.67
C LEU A 660 14.20 1.19 -2.57
N LEU A 661 14.69 1.23 -1.33
CA LEU A 661 14.02 1.88 -0.20
C LEU A 661 13.72 3.34 -0.54
N ASN A 662 12.49 3.79 -0.30
CA ASN A 662 12.17 5.20 -0.40
C ASN A 662 12.49 5.93 0.91
N ALA A 663 13.58 6.71 0.90
CA ALA A 663 14.26 7.18 2.11
C ALA A 663 14.62 8.68 2.16
N ASN A 664 14.38 9.48 1.10
CA ASN A 664 14.63 10.93 1.11
C ASN A 664 13.34 11.68 0.74
N PRO A 665 12.49 12.03 1.73
CA PRO A 665 11.12 12.43 1.49
C PRO A 665 10.92 13.66 0.59
N GLU A 666 11.89 14.57 0.48
CA GLU A 666 11.77 15.80 -0.34
C GLU A 666 12.04 15.56 -1.83
N THR A 667 12.94 14.63 -2.16
CA THR A 667 13.49 14.47 -3.51
C THR A 667 12.90 13.29 -4.28
N THR A 668 12.26 12.36 -3.58
CA THR A 668 11.70 11.11 -4.13
C THR A 668 10.18 11.16 -4.28
N ALA A 669 9.63 10.50 -5.28
CA ALA A 669 8.19 10.37 -5.48
C ALA A 669 7.67 8.99 -5.03
N GLN A 670 6.49 8.90 -4.41
CA GLN A 670 5.95 7.65 -3.85
C GLN A 670 4.57 7.24 -4.41
N HIS A 671 3.80 8.13 -5.06
CA HIS A 671 2.52 7.73 -5.65
C HIS A 671 2.74 6.78 -6.83
N TYR A 672 2.33 5.54 -6.66
CA TYR A 672 2.32 4.52 -7.70
C TYR A 672 0.91 4.41 -8.30
N ILE A 673 0.84 4.47 -9.63
CA ILE A 673 -0.40 4.24 -10.39
C ILE A 673 -0.40 2.78 -10.84
N LEU A 674 -1.48 2.07 -10.55
CA LEU A 674 -1.62 0.65 -10.90
C LEU A 674 -1.75 0.47 -12.42
N PRO A 675 -1.20 -0.62 -12.99
CA PRO A 675 -1.59 -1.12 -14.30
C PRO A 675 -3.11 -1.34 -14.40
N GLY A 676 -3.68 -1.18 -15.60
CA GLY A 676 -5.12 -1.37 -15.83
C GLY A 676 -6.06 -0.25 -15.34
N VAL A 677 -5.54 0.86 -14.81
CA VAL A 677 -6.35 2.06 -14.47
C VAL A 677 -6.72 2.89 -15.71
N LEU A 678 -6.04 2.64 -16.84
CA LEU A 678 -5.97 3.51 -18.01
C LEU A 678 -6.17 2.77 -19.35
N GLU A 679 -6.53 1.49 -19.27
CA GLU A 679 -6.65 0.50 -20.35
C GLU A 679 -8.06 -0.12 -20.34
#